data_AF-A0A9D8YWX9-F1
#
_entry.id   AF-A0A9D8YWX9-F1
#
_cell.length_a   1.000
_cell.length_b   1.000
_cell.length_c   1.000
_cell.angle_alpha   90.00
_cell.angle_beta   90.00
_cell.angle_gamma   90.00
#
_symmetry.space_group_name_H-M   'P 1'
#
loop_
_entity.id
_entity.type
_entity.pdbx_description
1 polymer ?
#
loop_
_entity_poly.entity_id
_entity_poly.type
_entity_poly.pdbx_seq_one_letter_code
_entity_poly.pdbx_strand_id
1 'polypeptide(L)'
;MRSLLPCLLGLLIAQPTLSQERRALDHSDYQLWKSISDQRLSPDGRWAAWREAPDTVGDGLVHIARTDGSDSHIVARGDNPMFADGYVAVLVHPPYDSTRQARIDGKKGQGLPEDSLAVVRLSDGSRSLFGPVRSYRVAEDGARHVAILLDTESETTRDSTAEDAPHDKQDGRDLLLLDAASGETRTYASVIDYHLTADGAWLVYAAETKDGTGDGVFAVNTGSGDSFTLASGEGFFRQLTLSDDGQLAGFVSNSADFTAEQPEFSVFVSELPGEAESIVDGDSPALPDGWWISEHAGLDFSDSGNRLFFGAAPRPEIEEEDSRPDDEKVDVDIWSWTDKDLMTVQLVNAQRERRRSYTMVYHREEGSLAQLADPLIRTVDDLEHGDGSVVIGTTNLPYMPDGSWDTPSHRDVYVIDVSDGSRTRVLEGIRSNPLPSPDGTHLAWWDGAERTWKITSWSTQPQSTITTPVTVPEGVRLDNVLHDSPMLPGSYGSPGWTDDGRWFLFNGQFDIWAAQPNGRTWNVTGGAGAAQERRLRIVELDPDADTVDLAEPLLLSVFDYGDKSAGFARAEIRGSTSTIRELVHAPARFSSIRKAPDADVLILSRESYTEFPDIWATGSRFEDWTRLSDANPQQSEYRWGTAELTHWTSADGEQLSGILYKPEGFNPSQQYPLMTYFYEKSSDGLHSYHTPAPGRSVINRSFYTSRGYVVFVPDIPYKDGYPGESAMNAVMPGVTGLIDQGFIDRDRVGVQGHSWGGYQIAYMVTRTNLFAAAEAGAPVANMFSAYGGIRWQTGLSRMFQYERTQSRIGGTIWEKPLRYIENSPLFWLDKVETPLLIMHNDADGHVPWYQGIELFVALRRLGKPAWLINYNNEPHWPLPYWKRMDWTMRMQQFFDHYLMDAPAPVWLNEGVPAVRKGEDWGFELPAAGDRGR
;
A
#
# COMPACT_ATOMS: atom_id res chain seq x y z
N MET A 1 66.05 -29.18 50.84
CA MET A 1 64.78 -29.05 51.57
C MET A 1 64.38 -27.58 51.56
N ARG A 2 63.15 -27.28 51.11
CA ARG A 2 62.44 -25.98 51.11
C ARG A 2 62.87 -24.91 50.10
N SER A 3 62.00 -24.73 49.10
CA SER A 3 61.90 -23.60 48.19
C SER A 3 61.54 -22.31 48.94
N LEU A 4 62.21 -21.22 48.60
CA LEU A 4 61.88 -19.86 49.04
C LEU A 4 61.39 -19.06 47.84
N LEU A 5 60.15 -18.56 47.98
CA LEU A 5 59.59 -17.46 47.19
C LEU A 5 60.39 -16.18 47.45
N PRO A 6 60.38 -15.24 46.49
CA PRO A 6 59.98 -13.88 46.85
C PRO A 6 58.92 -13.32 45.90
N CYS A 7 57.88 -12.74 46.49
CA CYS A 7 56.91 -11.88 45.82
C CYS A 7 57.57 -10.58 45.39
N LEU A 8 57.36 -10.17 44.14
CA LEU A 8 57.60 -8.80 43.68
C LEU A 8 56.30 -8.22 43.11
N LEU A 9 55.93 -7.07 43.67
CA LEU A 9 54.83 -6.19 43.27
C LEU A 9 54.98 -5.72 41.81
N GLY A 10 53.92 -5.84 41.02
CA GLY A 10 53.75 -5.15 39.74
C GLY A 10 52.49 -4.28 39.78
N LEU A 11 52.66 -2.95 39.68
CA LEU A 11 51.57 -1.99 39.51
C LEU A 11 50.86 -2.23 38.17
N LEU A 12 49.55 -2.49 38.21
CA LEU A 12 48.66 -2.37 37.05
C LEU A 12 48.07 -0.96 37.02
N ILE A 13 48.48 -0.17 36.02
CA ILE A 13 47.83 1.09 35.65
C ILE A 13 46.57 0.71 34.88
N ALA A 14 45.40 0.85 35.51
CA ALA A 14 44.12 0.77 34.82
C ALA A 14 43.93 2.04 33.99
N GLN A 15 43.86 1.91 32.67
CA GLN A 15 43.38 3.01 31.82
C GLN A 15 41.85 3.04 31.87
N PRO A 16 41.23 4.21 32.13
CA PRO A 16 39.79 4.34 32.02
C PRO A 16 39.38 4.23 30.55
N THR A 17 38.50 3.29 30.23
CA THR A 17 37.75 3.29 28.98
C THR A 17 36.87 4.55 28.97
N LEU A 18 37.24 5.54 28.16
CA LEU A 18 36.36 6.65 27.81
C LEU A 18 35.13 6.07 27.12
N SER A 19 33.99 6.06 27.81
CA SER A 19 32.69 5.84 27.16
C SER A 19 32.48 6.97 26.17
N GLN A 20 32.42 6.67 24.88
CA GLN A 20 32.08 7.65 23.85
C GLN A 20 30.67 8.17 24.14
N GLU A 21 30.51 9.48 24.23
CA GLU A 21 29.22 10.11 24.50
C GLU A 21 28.33 9.98 23.24
N ARG A 22 27.12 9.45 23.39
CA ARG A 22 26.16 9.32 22.28
C ARG A 22 25.78 10.70 21.73
N ARG A 23 25.75 10.84 20.40
CA ARG A 23 25.44 12.12 19.73
C ARG A 23 23.96 12.26 19.38
N ALA A 24 23.49 13.47 19.14
CA ALA A 24 22.15 13.71 18.60
C ALA A 24 22.11 13.38 17.09
N LEU A 25 20.93 13.06 16.57
CA LEU A 25 20.73 12.89 15.12
C LEU A 25 20.84 14.24 14.39
N ASP A 26 21.42 14.19 13.20
CA ASP A 26 21.46 15.26 12.22
C ASP A 26 20.84 14.82 10.89
N HIS A 27 20.44 15.76 10.03
CA HIS A 27 19.87 15.45 8.72
C HIS A 27 20.81 14.68 7.81
N SER A 28 22.13 14.88 7.96
CA SER A 28 23.15 14.11 7.24
C SER A 28 23.14 12.61 7.62
N ASP A 29 22.63 12.26 8.80
CA ASP A 29 22.63 10.88 9.28
C ASP A 29 21.52 10.03 8.63
N TYR A 30 20.47 10.62 8.04
CA TYR A 30 19.36 9.87 7.44
C TYR A 30 19.78 8.88 6.35
N GLN A 31 20.88 9.16 5.65
CA GLN A 31 21.40 8.26 4.61
C GLN A 31 22.07 7.00 5.19
N LEU A 32 22.37 6.99 6.49
CA LEU A 32 22.95 5.84 7.18
C LEU A 32 21.89 4.81 7.56
N TRP A 33 20.63 5.23 7.70
CA TRP A 33 19.54 4.33 8.10
C TRP A 33 19.01 3.54 6.93
N LYS A 34 18.82 2.25 7.20
CA LYS A 34 18.32 1.27 6.24
C LYS A 34 16.95 0.75 6.68
N SER A 35 16.14 0.36 5.72
CA SER A 35 14.93 -0.42 5.92
C SER A 35 15.11 -1.83 5.36
N ILE A 36 14.24 -2.73 5.80
CA ILE A 36 14.15 -4.10 5.31
C ILE A 36 12.86 -4.23 4.50
N SER A 37 12.98 -4.74 3.27
CA SER A 37 11.86 -5.06 2.37
C SER A 37 12.06 -6.42 1.70
N ASP A 38 11.07 -6.85 0.91
CA ASP A 38 11.16 -8.02 0.01
C ASP A 38 11.61 -9.31 0.71
N GLN A 39 11.06 -9.53 1.91
CA GLN A 39 11.34 -10.71 2.71
C GLN A 39 10.76 -11.95 2.04
N ARG A 40 11.60 -12.95 1.79
CA ARG A 40 11.26 -14.24 1.19
C ARG A 40 11.83 -15.37 2.03
N LEU A 41 11.15 -16.52 1.97
CA LEU A 41 11.55 -17.76 2.60
C LEU A 41 11.55 -18.84 1.52
N SER A 42 12.57 -19.70 1.47
CA SER A 42 12.60 -20.82 0.54
C SER A 42 11.48 -21.83 0.88
N PRO A 43 10.94 -22.58 -0.09
CA PRO A 43 9.90 -23.58 0.15
C PRO A 43 10.23 -24.55 1.30
N ASP A 44 11.48 -25.01 1.34
CA ASP A 44 12.01 -25.92 2.38
C ASP A 44 12.36 -25.25 3.72
N GLY A 45 12.19 -23.93 3.84
CA GLY A 45 12.46 -23.13 5.04
C GLY A 45 13.93 -23.02 5.44
N ARG A 46 14.89 -23.51 4.64
CA ARG A 46 16.31 -23.49 5.01
C ARG A 46 16.99 -22.15 4.75
N TRP A 47 16.46 -21.35 3.84
CA TRP A 47 17.02 -20.08 3.42
C TRP A 47 15.99 -18.97 3.48
N ALA A 48 16.39 -17.80 3.97
CA ALA A 48 15.64 -16.57 3.87
C ALA A 48 16.42 -15.57 3.03
N ALA A 49 15.71 -14.72 2.31
CA ALA A 49 16.28 -13.60 1.59
C ALA A 49 15.50 -12.32 1.88
N TRP A 50 16.20 -11.19 1.91
CA TRP A 50 15.56 -9.89 2.08
C TRP A 50 16.42 -8.79 1.48
N ARG A 51 15.78 -7.68 1.17
CA ARG A 51 16.45 -6.46 0.75
C ARG A 51 16.67 -5.56 1.96
N GLU A 52 17.88 -5.06 2.09
CA GLU A 52 18.30 -4.05 3.05
C GLU A 52 18.79 -2.82 2.27
N ALA A 53 18.09 -1.69 2.36
CA ALA A 53 18.42 -0.51 1.56
C ALA A 53 18.18 0.78 2.34
N PRO A 54 18.92 1.88 2.08
CA PRO A 54 18.57 3.18 2.63
C PRO A 54 17.17 3.60 2.20
N ASP A 55 16.37 4.17 3.12
CA ASP A 55 15.04 4.78 2.81
C ASP A 55 15.13 6.04 1.91
N THR A 56 16.34 6.32 1.44
CA THR A 56 16.77 7.62 0.93
C THR A 56 17.43 7.48 -0.43
N VAL A 57 18.77 7.59 -0.49
CA VAL A 57 19.58 7.50 -1.69
C VAL A 57 20.73 6.54 -1.43
N GLY A 58 21.03 5.70 -2.41
CA GLY A 58 22.11 4.72 -2.31
C GLY A 58 21.73 3.38 -2.89
N ASP A 59 22.68 2.46 -2.82
CA ASP A 59 22.54 1.09 -3.31
C ASP A 59 21.95 0.19 -2.21
N GLY A 60 21.00 -0.66 -2.57
CA GLY A 60 20.48 -1.72 -1.71
C GLY A 60 21.39 -2.94 -1.65
N LEU A 61 21.17 -3.80 -0.68
CA LEU A 61 21.82 -5.11 -0.53
C LEU A 61 20.73 -6.17 -0.44
N VAL A 62 20.87 -7.26 -1.17
CA VAL A 62 20.07 -8.46 -0.91
C VAL A 62 20.90 -9.42 -0.07
N HIS A 63 20.37 -9.75 1.10
CA HIS A 63 20.93 -10.75 1.99
C HIS A 63 20.25 -12.08 1.71
N ILE A 64 21.03 -13.15 1.70
CA ILE A 64 20.56 -14.54 1.55
C ILE A 64 21.21 -15.30 2.69
N ALA A 65 20.43 -15.75 3.67
CA ALA A 65 20.97 -16.38 4.87
C ALA A 65 20.25 -17.68 5.19
N ARG A 66 20.98 -18.63 5.77
CA ARG A 66 20.36 -19.81 6.35
C ARG A 66 19.53 -19.41 7.56
N THR A 67 18.35 -20.00 7.72
CA THR A 67 17.43 -19.69 8.82
C THR A 67 17.96 -20.12 10.20
N ASP A 68 18.95 -21.02 10.23
CA ASP A 68 19.71 -21.41 11.42
C ASP A 68 20.91 -20.49 11.73
N GLY A 69 21.18 -19.48 10.88
CA GLY A 69 22.27 -18.53 11.03
C GLY A 69 23.67 -19.07 10.70
N SER A 70 23.79 -20.27 10.15
CA SER A 70 25.09 -20.92 9.91
C SER A 70 25.83 -20.45 8.65
N ASP A 71 25.15 -19.83 7.69
CA ASP A 71 25.74 -19.31 6.46
C ASP A 71 24.96 -18.10 5.91
N SER A 72 25.65 -17.22 5.19
CA SER A 72 25.04 -16.06 4.52
C SER A 72 25.84 -15.56 3.32
N HIS A 73 25.12 -14.99 2.35
CA HIS A 73 25.64 -14.35 1.16
C HIS A 73 24.99 -12.99 0.96
N ILE A 74 25.69 -12.08 0.29
CA ILE A 74 25.19 -10.74 -0.01
C ILE A 74 25.36 -10.44 -1.49
N VAL A 75 24.29 -9.96 -2.12
CA VAL A 75 24.31 -9.41 -3.47
C VAL A 75 24.22 -7.89 -3.36
N ALA A 76 25.32 -7.21 -3.67
CA ALA A 76 25.36 -5.76 -3.71
C ALA A 76 24.51 -5.20 -4.86
N ARG A 77 23.77 -4.13 -4.59
CA ARG A 77 22.77 -3.52 -5.50
C ARG A 77 21.59 -4.46 -5.82
N GLY A 78 21.40 -5.47 -4.97
CA GLY A 78 20.34 -6.46 -5.13
C GLY A 78 18.95 -5.89 -4.86
N ASP A 79 17.96 -6.45 -5.55
CA ASP A 79 16.53 -6.21 -5.37
C ASP A 79 15.72 -7.47 -5.71
N ASN A 80 14.48 -7.54 -5.21
CA ASN A 80 13.48 -8.58 -5.47
C ASN A 80 14.04 -10.03 -5.52
N PRO A 81 14.59 -10.57 -4.42
CA PRO A 81 15.06 -11.96 -4.40
C PRO A 81 13.90 -12.94 -4.69
N MET A 82 14.14 -13.96 -5.50
CA MET A 82 13.18 -15.03 -5.83
C MET A 82 13.86 -16.39 -5.70
N PHE A 83 13.33 -17.26 -4.83
CA PHE A 83 13.87 -18.60 -4.59
C PHE A 83 13.41 -19.60 -5.65
N ALA A 84 14.26 -20.60 -5.90
CA ALA A 84 13.93 -21.85 -6.56
C ALA A 84 14.91 -22.96 -6.11
N ASP A 85 14.80 -24.17 -6.67
CA ASP A 85 15.58 -25.33 -6.22
C ASP A 85 17.09 -25.11 -6.38
N GLY A 86 17.74 -24.90 -5.23
CA GLY A 86 19.19 -24.75 -5.13
C GLY A 86 19.75 -23.37 -5.51
N TYR A 87 18.93 -22.38 -5.85
CA TYR A 87 19.39 -21.03 -6.21
C TYR A 87 18.41 -19.92 -5.79
N VAL A 88 18.87 -18.68 -5.91
CA VAL A 88 18.06 -17.47 -5.79
C VAL A 88 18.41 -16.50 -6.92
N ALA A 89 17.39 -16.00 -7.62
CA ALA A 89 17.50 -14.95 -8.62
C ALA A 89 17.33 -13.59 -7.95
N VAL A 90 18.22 -12.65 -8.25
CA VAL A 90 18.28 -11.32 -7.62
C VAL A 90 18.48 -10.27 -8.71
N LEU A 91 17.57 -9.32 -8.82
CA LEU A 91 17.74 -8.16 -9.70
C LEU A 91 18.90 -7.31 -9.17
N VAL A 92 19.78 -6.81 -10.03
CA VAL A 92 20.97 -6.03 -9.67
C VAL A 92 20.95 -4.72 -10.42
N HIS A 93 20.71 -3.64 -9.68
CA HIS A 93 20.69 -2.29 -10.22
C HIS A 93 22.10 -1.79 -10.54
N PRO A 94 22.27 -0.87 -11.50
CA PRO A 94 23.52 -0.15 -11.70
C PRO A 94 23.87 0.69 -10.46
N PRO A 95 25.15 0.99 -10.21
CA PRO A 95 25.54 1.79 -9.04
C PRO A 95 24.87 3.16 -9.06
N TYR A 96 24.26 3.56 -7.95
CA TYR A 96 23.53 4.83 -7.83
C TYR A 96 24.36 6.03 -8.30
N ASP A 97 25.63 6.12 -7.90
CA ASP A 97 26.51 7.22 -8.27
C ASP A 97 26.81 7.26 -9.78
N SER A 98 26.91 6.10 -10.43
CA SER A 98 27.08 6.00 -11.89
C SER A 98 25.84 6.50 -12.62
N THR A 99 24.67 6.05 -12.18
CA THR A 99 23.38 6.47 -12.74
C THR A 99 23.15 7.98 -12.52
N ARG A 100 23.51 8.50 -11.35
CA ARG A 100 23.46 9.93 -11.04
C ARG A 100 24.41 10.72 -11.93
N GLN A 101 25.66 10.29 -12.09
CA GLN A 101 26.62 10.97 -12.96
C GLN A 101 26.17 10.97 -14.42
N ALA A 102 25.65 9.84 -14.92
CA ALA A 102 25.09 9.76 -16.27
C ALA A 102 23.96 10.79 -16.49
N ARG A 103 23.08 10.99 -15.50
CA ARG A 103 22.04 12.03 -15.55
C ARG A 103 22.62 13.44 -15.53
N ILE A 104 23.66 13.69 -14.74
CA ILE A 104 24.39 14.98 -14.73
C ILE A 104 25.00 15.27 -16.09
N ASP A 105 25.53 14.24 -16.76
CA ASP A 105 26.09 14.32 -18.10
C ASP A 105 25.00 14.44 -19.20
N GLY A 106 23.73 14.57 -18.81
CA GLY A 106 22.59 14.76 -19.72
C GLY A 106 22.06 13.49 -20.38
N LYS A 107 22.52 12.31 -19.95
CA LYS A 107 22.04 11.03 -20.50
C LYS A 107 20.62 10.73 -20.03
N LYS A 108 19.80 10.18 -20.92
CA LYS A 108 18.40 9.78 -20.70
C LYS A 108 18.11 8.47 -21.43
N GLY A 109 17.06 7.75 -21.02
CA GLY A 109 16.68 6.46 -21.61
C GLY A 109 17.89 5.50 -21.64
N GLN A 110 18.16 4.96 -22.82
CA GLN A 110 19.27 4.04 -23.11
C GLN A 110 20.68 4.61 -22.85
N GLY A 111 20.82 5.92 -22.63
CA GLY A 111 22.09 6.49 -22.18
C GLY A 111 22.41 6.18 -20.70
N LEU A 112 21.45 5.67 -19.93
CA LEU A 112 21.63 5.32 -18.53
C LEU A 112 22.18 3.90 -18.39
N PRO A 113 22.99 3.61 -17.35
CA PRO A 113 23.31 2.25 -16.98
C PRO A 113 22.02 1.42 -16.73
N GLU A 114 22.08 0.13 -17.07
CA GLU A 114 20.91 -0.78 -17.05
C GLU A 114 21.03 -1.84 -15.97
N ASP A 115 19.89 -2.46 -15.64
CA ASP A 115 19.78 -3.51 -14.66
C ASP A 115 20.33 -4.84 -15.19
N SER A 116 20.73 -5.71 -14.28
CA SER A 116 21.21 -7.07 -14.55
C SER A 116 20.55 -8.06 -13.59
N LEU A 117 20.60 -9.36 -13.87
CA LEU A 117 20.10 -10.41 -12.98
C LEU A 117 21.27 -11.25 -12.48
N ALA A 118 21.43 -11.36 -11.17
CA ALA A 118 22.33 -12.30 -10.53
C ALA A 118 21.58 -13.58 -10.17
N VAL A 119 22.09 -14.73 -10.59
CA VAL A 119 21.61 -16.05 -10.15
C VAL A 119 22.66 -16.63 -9.21
N VAL A 120 22.30 -16.79 -7.95
CA VAL A 120 23.20 -17.22 -6.86
C VAL A 120 22.86 -18.63 -6.44
N ARG A 121 23.83 -19.54 -6.52
CA ARG A 121 23.70 -20.92 -6.07
C ARG A 121 23.77 -20.99 -4.54
N LEU A 122 22.79 -21.63 -3.91
CA LEU A 122 22.68 -21.70 -2.45
C LEU A 122 23.71 -22.65 -1.80
N SER A 123 24.28 -23.60 -2.55
CA SER A 123 25.22 -24.59 -1.98
C SER A 123 26.63 -24.05 -1.74
N ASP A 124 27.06 -23.04 -2.50
CA ASP A 124 28.42 -22.50 -2.45
C ASP A 124 28.50 -20.97 -2.62
N GLY A 125 27.38 -20.28 -2.82
CA GLY A 125 27.31 -18.84 -3.04
C GLY A 125 27.87 -18.38 -4.39
N SER A 126 28.18 -19.29 -5.31
CA SER A 126 28.66 -18.94 -6.65
C SER A 126 27.57 -18.18 -7.42
N ARG A 127 27.99 -17.18 -8.20
CA ARG A 127 27.07 -16.25 -8.88
C ARG A 127 27.35 -16.15 -10.37
N SER A 128 26.27 -16.15 -11.16
CA SER A 128 26.27 -15.84 -12.59
C SER A 128 25.48 -14.56 -12.81
N LEU A 129 25.95 -13.68 -13.69
CA LEU A 129 25.32 -12.39 -13.97
C LEU A 129 24.87 -12.33 -15.42
N PHE A 130 23.63 -11.93 -15.65
CA PHE A 130 23.00 -11.80 -16.96
C PHE A 130 22.51 -10.36 -17.14
N GLY A 131 22.67 -9.78 -18.31
CA GLY A 131 22.10 -8.46 -18.59
C GLY A 131 22.61 -7.80 -19.87
N PRO A 132 22.00 -6.67 -20.25
CA PRO A 132 20.95 -5.94 -19.52
C PRO A 132 19.61 -6.70 -19.47
N VAL A 133 18.84 -6.58 -18.38
CA VAL A 133 17.60 -7.35 -18.15
C VAL A 133 16.38 -6.44 -18.13
N ARG A 134 15.35 -6.83 -18.89
CA ARG A 134 14.04 -6.18 -18.94
C ARG A 134 13.08 -6.78 -17.90
N SER A 135 13.03 -8.11 -17.82
CA SER A 135 12.20 -8.86 -16.87
C SER A 135 12.75 -10.28 -16.67
N TYR A 136 12.31 -10.98 -15.63
CA TYR A 136 12.65 -12.39 -15.40
C TYR A 136 11.50 -13.11 -14.70
N ARG A 137 11.44 -14.44 -14.86
CA ARG A 137 10.51 -15.33 -14.15
C ARG A 137 11.24 -16.55 -13.63
N VAL A 138 10.79 -17.03 -12.47
CA VAL A 138 11.24 -18.26 -11.82
C VAL A 138 9.98 -19.13 -11.68
N ALA A 139 10.11 -20.44 -11.89
CA ALA A 139 8.99 -21.37 -11.72
C ALA A 139 8.57 -21.47 -10.24
N GLU A 140 7.27 -21.66 -10.00
CA GLU A 140 6.65 -21.58 -8.67
C GLU A 140 7.03 -22.75 -7.77
N ASP A 141 7.03 -23.98 -8.30
CA ASP A 141 7.38 -25.21 -7.55
C ASP A 141 8.90 -25.40 -7.41
N GLY A 142 9.63 -24.29 -7.46
CA GLY A 142 11.08 -24.27 -7.32
C GLY A 142 11.80 -24.98 -8.46
N ALA A 143 11.28 -25.02 -9.68
CA ALA A 143 12.02 -25.65 -10.77
C ALA A 143 13.41 -25.01 -11.01
N ARG A 144 14.33 -25.80 -11.55
CA ARG A 144 15.73 -25.38 -11.75
C ARG A 144 15.94 -24.28 -12.81
N HIS A 145 14.89 -23.89 -13.55
CA HIS A 145 14.99 -23.01 -14.72
C HIS A 145 14.61 -21.57 -14.41
N VAL A 146 15.33 -20.62 -15.01
CA VAL A 146 15.04 -19.17 -14.97
C VAL A 146 14.87 -18.65 -16.39
N ALA A 147 13.76 -17.96 -16.64
CA ALA A 147 13.52 -17.25 -17.90
C ALA A 147 13.87 -15.76 -17.73
N ILE A 148 14.76 -15.23 -18.58
CA ILE A 148 15.33 -13.88 -18.47
C ILE A 148 15.16 -13.16 -19.80
N LEU A 149 14.27 -12.16 -19.86
CA LEU A 149 14.11 -11.32 -21.04
C LEU A 149 15.16 -10.20 -21.00
N LEU A 150 16.02 -10.16 -22.00
CA LEU A 150 17.09 -9.18 -22.08
C LEU A 150 16.55 -7.84 -22.58
N ASP A 151 17.13 -6.73 -22.10
CA ASP A 151 16.90 -5.40 -22.66
C ASP A 151 17.86 -5.17 -23.85
N THR A 152 17.85 -6.09 -24.82
CA THR A 152 18.60 -5.95 -26.08
C THR A 152 17.77 -5.13 -27.07
N GLU A 153 18.42 -4.30 -27.90
CA GLU A 153 17.77 -3.33 -28.79
C GLU A 153 16.55 -3.90 -29.56
N SER A 154 15.42 -3.20 -29.52
CA SER A 154 14.63 -2.95 -30.72
C SER A 154 14.34 -1.44 -30.81
N GLU A 155 14.41 -0.91 -32.02
CA GLU A 155 14.42 0.53 -32.30
C GLU A 155 13.19 1.26 -31.71
N THR A 156 13.44 2.50 -31.27
CA THR A 156 12.51 3.60 -30.98
C THR A 156 11.98 3.74 -29.55
N THR A 157 12.49 4.80 -28.89
CA THR A 157 11.77 5.52 -27.85
C THR A 157 10.44 6.04 -28.42
N ARG A 158 9.32 5.40 -28.04
CA ARG A 158 7.98 5.90 -28.33
C ARG A 158 7.44 6.77 -27.19
N ASP A 159 6.66 7.77 -27.55
CA ASP A 159 5.92 8.62 -26.62
C ASP A 159 4.76 7.80 -26.03
N SER A 160 4.68 7.66 -24.71
CA SER A 160 3.71 6.78 -24.02
C SER A 160 2.25 7.26 -24.09
N THR A 161 1.98 8.27 -24.93
CA THR A 161 0.67 8.89 -25.15
C THR A 161 0.15 8.72 -26.57
N ALA A 162 0.93 8.14 -27.50
CA ALA A 162 0.46 7.81 -28.83
C ALA A 162 -0.23 6.44 -28.81
N GLU A 163 -1.44 6.34 -29.36
CA GLU A 163 -2.04 5.04 -29.66
C GLU A 163 -1.22 4.38 -30.78
N ASP A 164 -0.89 3.09 -30.62
CA ASP A 164 -0.21 2.33 -31.65
C ASP A 164 -1.16 2.20 -32.85
N ALA A 165 -0.68 2.54 -34.06
CA ALA A 165 -1.48 2.30 -35.26
C ALA A 165 -1.78 0.79 -35.38
N PRO A 166 -2.92 0.37 -35.97
CA PRO A 166 -3.41 -1.02 -35.94
C PRO A 166 -2.44 -2.09 -36.47
N HIS A 167 -1.39 -1.67 -37.21
CA HIS A 167 -0.41 -2.56 -37.83
C HIS A 167 1.04 -2.23 -37.46
N ASP A 168 1.26 -1.39 -36.44
CA ASP A 168 2.62 -1.00 -36.09
C ASP A 168 3.30 -2.02 -35.19
N LYS A 169 4.15 -2.84 -35.80
CA LYS A 169 4.89 -3.93 -35.14
C LYS A 169 6.29 -3.51 -34.71
N GLN A 170 6.78 -4.13 -33.65
CA GLN A 170 8.14 -3.98 -33.17
C GLN A 170 8.82 -5.34 -33.05
N ASP A 171 10.15 -5.35 -33.20
CA ASP A 171 10.90 -6.57 -32.90
C ASP A 171 10.87 -6.80 -31.37
N GLY A 172 10.52 -8.01 -30.98
CA GLY A 172 10.68 -8.46 -29.60
C GLY A 172 12.15 -8.61 -29.21
N ARG A 173 12.40 -9.15 -28.02
CA ARG A 173 13.72 -9.19 -27.39
C ARG A 173 14.24 -10.60 -27.20
N ASP A 174 15.54 -10.75 -26.98
CA ASP A 174 16.12 -12.04 -26.67
C ASP A 174 15.70 -12.52 -25.27
N LEU A 175 15.11 -13.71 -25.21
CA LEU A 175 14.79 -14.45 -23.99
C LEU A 175 15.84 -15.54 -23.74
N LEU A 176 16.47 -15.51 -22.58
CA LEU A 176 17.35 -16.58 -22.12
C LEU A 176 16.59 -17.55 -21.21
N LEU A 177 16.72 -18.84 -21.46
CA LEU A 177 16.35 -19.90 -20.52
C LEU A 177 17.63 -20.47 -19.91
N LEU A 178 17.82 -20.25 -18.62
CA LEU A 178 18.96 -20.74 -17.84
C LEU A 178 18.56 -21.99 -17.05
N ASP A 179 19.33 -23.07 -17.16
CA ASP A 179 19.33 -24.16 -16.17
C ASP A 179 20.32 -23.80 -15.06
N ALA A 180 19.82 -23.47 -13.86
CA ALA A 180 20.64 -23.02 -12.74
C ALA A 180 21.54 -24.12 -12.16
N ALA A 181 21.19 -25.39 -12.37
CA ALA A 181 22.00 -26.53 -11.91
C ALA A 181 23.24 -26.71 -12.79
N SER A 182 23.06 -26.71 -14.12
CA SER A 182 24.16 -26.91 -15.08
C SER A 182 24.89 -25.63 -15.47
N GLY A 183 24.20 -24.48 -15.43
CA GLY A 183 24.67 -23.19 -15.96
C GLY A 183 24.51 -23.05 -17.47
N GLU A 184 23.88 -24.02 -18.15
CA GLU A 184 23.61 -23.95 -19.59
C GLU A 184 22.52 -22.90 -19.87
N THR A 185 22.69 -22.15 -20.96
CA THR A 185 21.71 -21.16 -21.42
C THR A 185 21.29 -21.45 -22.86
N ARG A 186 20.01 -21.23 -23.13
CA ARG A 186 19.43 -21.27 -24.48
C ARG A 186 18.74 -19.93 -24.75
N THR A 187 18.80 -19.45 -25.99
CA THR A 187 18.28 -18.14 -26.38
C THR A 187 17.16 -18.30 -27.40
N TYR A 188 16.06 -17.58 -27.17
CA TYR A 188 14.93 -17.45 -28.10
C TYR A 188 14.79 -15.98 -28.47
N ALA A 189 14.79 -15.68 -29.77
CA ALA A 189 14.78 -14.30 -30.25
C ALA A 189 13.34 -13.75 -30.36
N SER A 190 13.23 -12.42 -30.46
CA SER A 190 11.98 -11.73 -30.82
C SER A 190 10.82 -11.92 -29.83
N VAL A 191 11.10 -12.21 -28.56
CA VAL A 191 10.08 -12.48 -27.53
C VAL A 191 9.48 -11.18 -26.98
N ILE A 192 8.15 -11.15 -26.86
CA ILE A 192 7.39 -10.03 -26.26
C ILE A 192 6.68 -10.42 -24.95
N ASP A 193 6.36 -11.70 -24.77
CA ASP A 193 5.72 -12.25 -23.58
C ASP A 193 6.14 -13.71 -23.36
N TYR A 194 6.21 -14.17 -22.11
CA TYR A 194 6.69 -15.51 -21.78
C TYR A 194 6.26 -15.99 -20.39
N HIS A 195 5.99 -17.28 -20.27
CA HIS A 195 5.51 -17.95 -19.07
C HIS A 195 6.24 -19.29 -18.86
N LEU A 196 6.45 -19.67 -17.60
CA LEU A 196 6.91 -21.00 -17.22
C LEU A 196 5.74 -21.72 -16.53
N THR A 197 5.58 -23.02 -16.78
CA THR A 197 4.68 -23.83 -15.94
C THR A 197 5.19 -23.87 -14.50
N ALA A 198 4.29 -24.11 -13.53
CA ALA A 198 4.66 -24.14 -12.10
C ALA A 198 5.81 -25.12 -11.81
N ASP A 199 5.76 -26.29 -12.44
CA ASP A 199 6.82 -27.33 -12.39
C ASP A 199 8.07 -27.02 -13.24
N GLY A 200 8.01 -25.96 -14.04
CA GLY A 200 9.04 -25.52 -14.97
C GLY A 200 9.36 -26.49 -16.11
N ALA A 201 8.47 -27.43 -16.42
CA ALA A 201 8.62 -28.39 -17.53
C ALA A 201 8.50 -27.72 -18.91
N TRP A 202 7.69 -26.67 -19.02
CA TRP A 202 7.48 -25.93 -20.26
C TRP A 202 7.81 -24.45 -20.10
N LEU A 203 8.47 -23.90 -21.12
CA LEU A 203 8.53 -22.47 -21.40
C LEU A 203 7.59 -22.21 -22.58
N VAL A 204 6.63 -21.30 -22.42
CA VAL A 204 5.78 -20.83 -23.51
C VAL A 204 6.04 -19.35 -23.72
N TYR A 205 6.20 -18.91 -24.96
CA TYR A 205 6.47 -17.51 -25.28
C TYR A 205 5.78 -17.06 -26.56
N ALA A 206 5.41 -15.78 -26.59
CA ALA A 206 4.93 -15.09 -27.78
C ALA A 206 6.08 -14.28 -28.41
N ALA A 207 6.22 -14.37 -29.72
CA ALA A 207 7.22 -13.63 -30.50
C ALA A 207 6.57 -12.64 -31.46
N GLU A 208 7.24 -11.51 -31.68
CA GLU A 208 6.85 -10.46 -32.63
C GLU A 208 8.06 -9.95 -33.40
N THR A 209 7.89 -9.79 -34.71
CA THR A 209 8.89 -9.30 -35.66
C THR A 209 8.33 -8.16 -36.48
N LYS A 210 9.19 -7.19 -36.83
CA LYS A 210 8.81 -6.01 -37.60
C LYS A 210 8.30 -6.36 -39.02
N ASP A 211 8.80 -7.44 -39.61
CA ASP A 211 8.38 -7.93 -40.92
C ASP A 211 7.24 -8.97 -40.86
N GLY A 212 6.81 -9.33 -39.65
CA GLY A 212 5.72 -10.26 -39.38
C GLY A 212 6.02 -11.74 -39.66
N THR A 213 7.23 -12.08 -40.12
CA THR A 213 7.55 -13.45 -40.56
C THR A 213 7.87 -14.41 -39.43
N GLY A 214 8.25 -13.88 -38.26
CA GLY A 214 8.60 -14.65 -37.07
C GLY A 214 7.54 -14.64 -35.97
N ASP A 215 6.36 -14.06 -36.22
CA ASP A 215 5.35 -13.93 -35.19
C ASP A 215 4.67 -15.27 -34.87
N GLY A 216 4.35 -15.46 -33.60
CA GLY A 216 3.64 -16.64 -33.16
C GLY A 216 3.76 -16.90 -31.67
N VAL A 217 3.20 -18.03 -31.24
CA VAL A 217 3.35 -18.58 -29.90
C VAL A 217 4.04 -19.93 -30.01
N PHE A 218 5.05 -20.13 -29.17
CA PHE A 218 5.91 -21.30 -29.20
C PHE A 218 6.03 -21.91 -27.80
N ALA A 219 6.06 -23.23 -27.73
CA ALA A 219 6.33 -23.98 -26.51
C ALA A 219 7.69 -24.69 -26.61
N VAL A 220 8.41 -24.73 -25.50
CA VAL A 220 9.70 -25.40 -25.40
C VAL A 220 9.72 -26.31 -24.19
N ASN A 221 10.03 -27.58 -24.40
CA ASN A 221 10.29 -28.49 -23.30
C ASN A 221 11.64 -28.12 -22.67
N THR A 222 11.63 -27.67 -21.42
CA THR A 222 12.84 -27.14 -20.78
C THR A 222 13.91 -28.22 -20.58
N GLY A 223 13.49 -29.48 -20.37
CA GLY A 223 14.37 -30.63 -20.19
C GLY A 223 15.08 -31.07 -21.47
N SER A 224 14.34 -31.31 -22.55
CA SER A 224 14.92 -31.78 -23.83
C SER A 224 15.44 -30.64 -24.71
N GLY A 225 14.80 -29.47 -24.66
CA GLY A 225 15.04 -28.36 -25.59
C GLY A 225 14.24 -28.43 -26.88
N ASP A 226 13.36 -29.41 -27.02
CA ASP A 226 12.49 -29.50 -28.18
C ASP A 226 11.52 -28.31 -28.20
N SER A 227 11.43 -27.66 -29.36
CA SER A 227 10.57 -26.49 -29.58
C SER A 227 9.43 -26.85 -30.54
N PHE A 228 8.25 -26.36 -30.22
CA PHE A 228 6.99 -26.60 -30.93
C PHE A 228 6.32 -25.26 -31.22
N THR A 229 5.84 -25.09 -32.45
CA THR A 229 5.01 -23.96 -32.83
C THR A 229 3.57 -24.26 -32.45
N LEU A 230 2.98 -23.44 -31.56
CA LEU A 230 1.57 -23.54 -31.21
C LEU A 230 0.73 -22.78 -32.24
N ALA A 231 1.14 -21.57 -32.59
CA ALA A 231 0.54 -20.79 -33.68
C ALA A 231 1.60 -19.88 -34.32
N SER A 232 1.42 -19.52 -35.59
CA SER A 232 2.30 -18.60 -36.30
C SER A 232 1.58 -17.92 -37.45
N GLY A 233 1.97 -16.71 -37.79
CA GLY A 233 1.39 -15.93 -38.89
C GLY A 233 1.47 -14.44 -38.58
N GLU A 234 1.49 -13.60 -39.61
CA GLU A 234 1.59 -12.15 -39.43
C GLU A 234 0.43 -11.62 -38.59
N GLY A 235 0.72 -11.16 -37.37
CA GLY A 235 -0.29 -10.67 -36.43
C GLY A 235 0.25 -10.39 -35.04
N PHE A 236 -0.60 -9.87 -34.16
CA PHE A 236 -0.32 -9.75 -32.74
C PHE A 236 -0.73 -11.03 -32.02
N PHE A 237 0.10 -11.44 -31.05
CA PHE A 237 -0.17 -12.55 -30.13
C PHE A 237 -0.01 -12.00 -28.71
N ARG A 238 -1.11 -11.89 -27.97
CA ARG A 238 -1.18 -11.18 -26.68
C ARG A 238 -1.82 -12.06 -25.62
N GLN A 239 -1.66 -11.64 -24.36
CA GLN A 239 -2.32 -12.25 -23.20
C GLN A 239 -2.02 -13.74 -23.07
N LEU A 240 -0.75 -14.12 -23.17
CA LEU A 240 -0.37 -15.50 -23.00
C LEU A 240 -0.69 -15.94 -21.56
N THR A 241 -1.35 -17.08 -21.41
CA THR A 241 -1.66 -17.68 -20.11
C THR A 241 -1.48 -19.19 -20.15
N LEU A 242 -1.28 -19.81 -18.98
CA LEU A 242 -1.11 -21.25 -18.81
C LEU A 242 -2.15 -21.77 -17.81
N SER A 243 -2.59 -23.01 -17.98
CA SER A 243 -3.35 -23.70 -16.92
C SER A 243 -2.43 -24.09 -15.76
N ASP A 244 -2.99 -24.20 -14.56
CA ASP A 244 -2.26 -24.54 -13.35
C ASP A 244 -1.56 -25.91 -13.42
N ASP A 245 -2.19 -26.88 -14.08
CA ASP A 245 -1.60 -28.20 -14.34
C ASP A 245 -0.48 -28.18 -15.40
N GLY A 246 -0.23 -27.02 -16.01
CA GLY A 246 0.79 -26.79 -17.02
C GLY A 246 0.56 -27.53 -18.34
N GLN A 247 -0.66 -28.00 -18.61
CA GLN A 247 -0.97 -28.76 -19.83
C GLN A 247 -1.54 -27.91 -20.96
N LEU A 248 -2.06 -26.71 -20.67
CA LEU A 248 -2.73 -25.84 -21.63
C LEU A 248 -2.02 -24.48 -21.74
N ALA A 249 -2.06 -23.91 -22.94
CA ALA A 249 -1.73 -22.53 -23.18
C ALA A 249 -2.90 -21.81 -23.88
N GLY A 250 -3.20 -20.61 -23.42
CA GLY A 250 -4.22 -19.73 -23.98
C GLY A 250 -3.61 -18.40 -24.42
N PHE A 251 -4.10 -17.82 -25.51
CA PHE A 251 -3.72 -16.47 -25.95
C PHE A 251 -4.77 -15.89 -26.89
N VAL A 252 -4.70 -14.59 -27.16
CA VAL A 252 -5.49 -13.94 -28.21
C VAL A 252 -4.61 -13.55 -29.40
N SER A 253 -5.14 -13.68 -30.61
CA SER A 253 -4.43 -13.24 -31.83
C SER A 253 -5.37 -12.68 -32.89
N ASN A 254 -4.91 -11.65 -33.59
CA ASN A 254 -5.58 -11.08 -34.77
C ASN A 254 -4.95 -11.52 -36.10
N SER A 255 -4.08 -12.54 -36.09
CA SER A 255 -3.36 -13.00 -37.29
C SER A 255 -4.27 -13.47 -38.43
N ALA A 256 -5.50 -13.91 -38.13
CA ALA A 256 -6.48 -14.29 -39.14
C ALA A 256 -7.02 -13.10 -39.96
N ASP A 257 -7.01 -11.89 -39.39
CA ASP A 257 -7.58 -10.67 -39.99
C ASP A 257 -6.65 -9.46 -39.88
N PHE A 258 -5.34 -9.70 -39.78
CA PHE A 258 -4.36 -8.66 -39.48
C PHE A 258 -4.33 -7.51 -40.52
N THR A 259 -4.74 -7.77 -41.75
CA THR A 259 -4.75 -6.76 -42.83
C THR A 259 -6.02 -5.92 -42.90
N ALA A 260 -7.03 -6.20 -42.05
CA ALA A 260 -8.25 -5.40 -42.01
C ALA A 260 -8.00 -3.99 -41.45
N GLU A 261 -8.89 -3.06 -41.77
CA GLU A 261 -8.84 -1.69 -41.24
C GLU A 261 -8.99 -1.65 -39.70
N GLN A 262 -9.77 -2.58 -39.16
CA GLN A 262 -9.90 -2.85 -37.73
C GLN A 262 -9.70 -4.35 -37.48
N PRO A 263 -8.45 -4.83 -37.31
CA PRO A 263 -8.17 -6.25 -37.09
C PRO A 263 -8.86 -6.78 -35.83
N GLU A 264 -9.58 -7.89 -35.98
CA GLU A 264 -10.27 -8.54 -34.87
C GLU A 264 -9.41 -9.63 -34.23
N PHE A 265 -9.43 -9.71 -32.91
CA PHE A 265 -8.79 -10.80 -32.17
C PHE A 265 -9.69 -12.04 -32.10
N SER A 266 -9.07 -13.21 -32.11
CA SER A 266 -9.68 -14.50 -31.80
C SER A 266 -8.97 -15.12 -30.59
N VAL A 267 -9.67 -15.95 -29.83
CA VAL A 267 -9.13 -16.69 -28.68
C VAL A 267 -8.64 -18.05 -29.13
N PHE A 268 -7.42 -18.40 -28.73
CA PHE A 268 -6.77 -19.66 -29.07
C PHE A 268 -6.42 -20.46 -27.83
N VAL A 269 -6.52 -21.79 -27.93
CA VAL A 269 -6.08 -22.74 -26.90
C VAL A 269 -5.25 -23.85 -27.52
N SER A 270 -4.19 -24.26 -26.84
CA SER A 270 -3.35 -25.40 -27.22
C SER A 270 -3.17 -26.35 -26.04
N GLU A 271 -3.28 -27.65 -26.29
CA GLU A 271 -2.65 -28.65 -25.42
C GLU A 271 -1.13 -28.64 -25.66
N LEU A 272 -0.30 -28.87 -24.65
CA LEU A 272 1.15 -28.83 -24.78
C LEU A 272 1.75 -30.24 -24.95
N PRO A 273 2.54 -30.54 -26.01
CA PRO A 273 2.84 -29.74 -27.19
C PRO A 273 1.90 -30.07 -28.37
N GLY A 274 1.02 -29.14 -28.73
CA GLY A 274 0.04 -29.26 -29.80
C GLY A 274 -0.03 -27.96 -30.62
N GLU A 275 -0.73 -27.99 -31.76
CA GLU A 275 -1.08 -26.77 -32.47
C GLU A 275 -2.29 -26.13 -31.79
N ALA A 276 -2.31 -24.80 -31.70
CA ALA A 276 -3.40 -24.08 -31.07
C ALA A 276 -4.63 -24.04 -31.98
N GLU A 277 -5.80 -24.25 -31.38
CA GLU A 277 -7.09 -24.16 -32.05
C GLU A 277 -7.76 -22.82 -31.74
N SER A 278 -8.32 -22.17 -32.76
CA SER A 278 -9.18 -20.99 -32.57
C SER A 278 -10.54 -21.45 -32.02
N ILE A 279 -10.84 -21.10 -30.78
CA ILE A 279 -12.05 -21.55 -30.07
C ILE A 279 -13.16 -20.49 -30.07
N VAL A 280 -12.80 -19.20 -30.18
CA VAL A 280 -13.75 -18.08 -30.23
C VAL A 280 -13.25 -17.01 -31.19
N ASP A 281 -14.14 -16.50 -32.03
CA ASP A 281 -13.91 -15.42 -32.99
C ASP A 281 -15.10 -14.43 -33.02
N GLY A 282 -15.02 -13.42 -33.88
CA GLY A 282 -16.06 -12.40 -34.03
C GLY A 282 -17.42 -12.90 -34.52
N ASP A 283 -17.47 -14.09 -35.13
CA ASP A 283 -18.68 -14.71 -35.65
C ASP A 283 -19.32 -15.70 -34.65
N SER A 284 -18.74 -15.80 -33.45
CA SER A 284 -19.16 -16.76 -32.43
C SER A 284 -20.58 -16.45 -31.90
N PRO A 285 -21.52 -17.41 -31.87
CA PRO A 285 -22.95 -17.12 -31.67
C PRO A 285 -23.36 -16.48 -30.33
N ALA A 286 -22.55 -16.60 -29.29
CA ALA A 286 -22.83 -16.02 -27.97
C ALA A 286 -22.18 -14.65 -27.75
N LEU A 287 -21.40 -14.16 -28.72
CA LEU A 287 -20.89 -12.79 -28.71
C LEU A 287 -22.02 -11.81 -29.03
N PRO A 288 -22.21 -10.72 -28.26
CA PRO A 288 -23.25 -9.75 -28.57
C PRO A 288 -23.06 -9.08 -29.95
N ASP A 289 -24.17 -8.72 -30.61
CA ASP A 289 -24.12 -8.03 -31.91
C ASP A 289 -23.28 -6.75 -31.84
N GLY A 290 -22.31 -6.61 -32.75
CA GLY A 290 -21.42 -5.45 -32.83
C GLY A 290 -20.29 -5.43 -31.79
N TRP A 291 -20.03 -6.56 -31.12
CA TRP A 291 -18.88 -6.73 -30.24
C TRP A 291 -17.74 -7.47 -30.95
N TRP A 292 -16.59 -7.50 -30.28
CA TRP A 292 -15.39 -8.24 -30.67
C TRP A 292 -14.65 -8.74 -29.42
N ILE A 293 -13.66 -9.60 -29.62
CA ILE A 293 -12.71 -9.98 -28.57
C ILE A 293 -11.74 -8.84 -28.32
N SER A 294 -11.55 -8.50 -27.04
CA SER A 294 -10.73 -7.36 -26.64
C SER A 294 -9.36 -7.80 -26.15
N GLU A 295 -8.31 -7.19 -26.69
CA GLU A 295 -6.93 -7.35 -26.20
C GLU A 295 -6.65 -6.60 -24.88
N HIS A 296 -7.66 -5.94 -24.29
CA HIS A 296 -7.48 -5.09 -23.10
C HIS A 296 -7.98 -5.71 -21.79
N ALA A 297 -8.40 -6.97 -21.77
CA ALA A 297 -8.79 -7.70 -20.55
C ALA A 297 -8.05 -9.03 -20.43
N GLY A 298 -7.73 -9.45 -19.19
CA GLY A 298 -7.00 -10.68 -18.93
C GLY A 298 -7.64 -11.93 -19.55
N LEU A 299 -6.78 -12.91 -19.80
CA LEU A 299 -7.11 -14.25 -20.28
C LEU A 299 -6.62 -15.25 -19.25
N ASP A 300 -7.51 -16.01 -18.62
CA ASP A 300 -7.16 -16.86 -17.49
C ASP A 300 -7.95 -18.18 -17.51
N PHE A 301 -7.27 -19.29 -17.23
CA PHE A 301 -7.94 -20.59 -17.06
C PHE A 301 -8.54 -20.69 -15.65
N SER A 302 -9.55 -21.54 -15.49
CA SER A 302 -9.91 -22.02 -14.14
C SER A 302 -8.89 -23.03 -13.62
N ASP A 303 -8.85 -23.27 -12.31
CA ASP A 303 -7.94 -24.27 -11.68
C ASP A 303 -8.01 -25.65 -12.38
N SER A 304 -9.21 -26.12 -12.71
CA SER A 304 -9.39 -27.38 -13.43
C SER A 304 -8.99 -27.36 -14.90
N GLY A 305 -8.72 -26.18 -15.49
CA GLY A 305 -8.42 -25.99 -16.90
C GLY A 305 -9.60 -26.23 -17.84
N ASN A 306 -10.82 -26.44 -17.32
CA ASN A 306 -12.02 -26.71 -18.13
C ASN A 306 -12.65 -25.44 -18.69
N ARG A 307 -12.36 -24.28 -18.11
CA ARG A 307 -12.88 -22.99 -18.53
C ARG A 307 -11.77 -22.01 -18.84
N LEU A 308 -12.06 -21.09 -19.76
CA LEU A 308 -11.19 -19.98 -20.12
C LEU A 308 -11.99 -18.68 -20.08
N PHE A 309 -11.56 -17.75 -19.24
CA PHE A 309 -12.16 -16.43 -19.07
C PHE A 309 -11.41 -15.41 -19.91
N PHE A 310 -12.14 -14.54 -20.62
CA PHE A 310 -11.55 -13.53 -21.49
C PHE A 310 -12.44 -12.30 -21.63
N GLY A 311 -11.91 -11.21 -22.20
CA GLY A 311 -12.65 -9.98 -22.42
C GLY A 311 -13.29 -9.85 -23.80
N ALA A 312 -14.54 -9.41 -23.85
CA ALA A 312 -15.19 -8.90 -25.04
C ALA A 312 -15.62 -7.44 -24.85
N ALA A 313 -15.72 -6.67 -25.93
CA ALA A 313 -16.13 -5.28 -25.89
C ALA A 313 -16.96 -4.90 -27.13
N PRO A 314 -17.82 -3.86 -27.05
CA PRO A 314 -18.36 -3.23 -28.25
C PRO A 314 -17.23 -2.78 -29.18
N ARG A 315 -17.41 -2.94 -30.49
CA ARG A 315 -16.43 -2.45 -31.47
C ARG A 315 -16.31 -0.92 -31.36
N PRO A 316 -15.09 -0.37 -31.31
CA PRO A 316 -14.89 1.07 -31.28
C PRO A 316 -15.34 1.69 -32.61
N GLU A 317 -15.98 2.85 -32.54
CA GLU A 317 -16.25 3.66 -33.73
C GLU A 317 -14.91 4.08 -34.37
N ILE A 318 -14.84 4.04 -35.70
CA ILE A 318 -13.67 4.54 -36.42
C ILE A 318 -13.61 6.06 -36.19
N GLU A 319 -12.61 6.52 -35.45
CA GLU A 319 -12.36 7.96 -35.31
C GLU A 319 -11.88 8.52 -36.65
N GLU A 320 -12.74 9.26 -37.35
CA GLU A 320 -12.32 9.99 -38.55
C GLU A 320 -11.28 11.06 -38.17
N GLU A 321 -10.13 11.03 -38.83
CA GLU A 321 -9.08 12.03 -38.59
C GLU A 321 -9.64 13.43 -38.89
N ASP A 322 -9.69 14.28 -37.85
CA ASP A 322 -10.12 15.66 -38.00
C ASP A 322 -9.06 16.46 -38.78
N SER A 323 -9.23 16.49 -40.09
CA SER A 323 -8.35 17.17 -41.05
C SER A 323 -8.31 18.70 -40.92
N ARG A 324 -9.11 19.28 -40.03
CA ARG A 324 -9.06 20.71 -39.75
C ARG A 324 -7.72 21.12 -39.11
N PRO A 325 -7.23 22.35 -39.35
CA PRO A 325 -6.11 22.92 -38.61
C PRO A 325 -6.33 22.90 -37.10
N ASP A 326 -5.26 22.80 -36.31
CA ASP A 326 -5.36 22.73 -34.84
C ASP A 326 -6.04 23.95 -34.20
N ASP A 327 -5.99 25.13 -34.83
CA ASP A 327 -6.70 26.33 -34.37
C ASP A 327 -8.22 26.31 -34.66
N GLU A 328 -8.69 25.37 -35.48
CA GLU A 328 -10.11 25.09 -35.71
C GLU A 328 -10.65 23.92 -34.88
N LYS A 329 -9.74 23.12 -34.27
CA LYS A 329 -10.11 22.06 -33.34
C LYS A 329 -10.52 22.69 -32.01
N VAL A 330 -11.74 22.41 -31.57
CA VAL A 330 -12.29 22.92 -30.31
C VAL A 330 -12.41 21.77 -29.33
N ASP A 331 -11.54 21.78 -28.34
CA ASP A 331 -11.55 20.83 -27.23
C ASP A 331 -12.30 21.46 -26.04
N VAL A 332 -13.49 20.95 -25.73
CA VAL A 332 -14.41 21.56 -24.75
C VAL A 332 -15.01 20.54 -23.80
N ASP A 333 -14.75 20.74 -22.52
CA ASP A 333 -15.37 20.01 -21.42
C ASP A 333 -16.74 20.62 -21.08
N ILE A 334 -17.83 19.95 -21.42
CA ILE A 334 -19.20 20.38 -21.05
C ILE A 334 -19.64 19.66 -19.78
N TRP A 335 -19.85 20.43 -18.71
CA TRP A 335 -20.33 19.90 -17.43
C TRP A 335 -21.85 20.00 -17.36
N SER A 336 -22.55 18.88 -17.22
CA SER A 336 -24.01 18.87 -17.01
C SER A 336 -24.36 18.47 -15.59
N TRP A 337 -25.40 19.09 -15.04
CA TRP A 337 -25.96 18.71 -13.73
C TRP A 337 -26.62 17.32 -13.75
N THR A 338 -26.83 16.75 -14.93
CA THR A 338 -27.38 15.39 -15.14
C THR A 338 -26.32 14.33 -15.38
N ASP A 339 -25.03 14.70 -15.35
CA ASP A 339 -23.96 13.73 -15.54
C ASP A 339 -23.98 12.69 -14.40
N LYS A 340 -23.78 11.42 -14.74
CA LYS A 340 -23.71 10.34 -13.74
C LYS A 340 -22.46 10.46 -12.87
N ASP A 341 -21.35 10.79 -13.52
CA ASP A 341 -20.07 11.12 -12.92
C ASP A 341 -19.69 12.54 -13.35
N LEU A 342 -19.06 13.31 -12.46
CA LEU A 342 -18.54 14.63 -12.84
C LEU A 342 -17.56 14.52 -14.02
N MET A 343 -17.53 15.53 -14.90
CA MET A 343 -16.61 15.59 -16.03
C MET A 343 -15.15 15.32 -15.61
N THR A 344 -14.72 15.80 -14.44
CA THR A 344 -13.39 15.48 -13.90
C THR A 344 -13.16 14.01 -13.61
N VAL A 345 -14.17 13.27 -13.16
CA VAL A 345 -14.10 11.81 -12.98
C VAL A 345 -14.05 11.12 -14.36
N GLN A 346 -14.84 11.61 -15.32
CA GLN A 346 -14.84 11.10 -16.69
C GLN A 346 -13.45 11.24 -17.34
N LEU A 347 -12.83 12.43 -17.25
CA LEU A 347 -11.50 12.69 -17.79
C LEU A 347 -10.41 11.81 -17.16
N VAL A 348 -10.41 11.68 -15.83
CA VAL A 348 -9.48 10.78 -15.11
C VAL A 348 -9.65 9.33 -15.53
N ASN A 349 -10.87 8.92 -15.88
CA ASN A 349 -11.20 7.55 -16.24
C ASN A 349 -11.26 7.27 -17.75
N ALA A 350 -11.09 8.29 -18.61
CA ALA A 350 -11.39 8.21 -20.04
C ALA A 350 -10.67 7.05 -20.74
N GLN A 351 -9.36 6.91 -20.54
CA GLN A 351 -8.58 5.81 -21.10
C GLN A 351 -9.03 4.44 -20.57
N ARG A 352 -9.42 4.36 -19.28
CA ARG A 352 -9.95 3.13 -18.69
C ARG A 352 -11.34 2.77 -19.22
N GLU A 353 -12.16 3.75 -19.59
CA GLU A 353 -13.46 3.51 -20.22
C GLU A 353 -13.32 3.13 -21.70
N ARG A 354 -12.39 3.74 -22.45
CA ARG A 354 -12.08 3.33 -23.84
C ARG A 354 -11.61 1.89 -23.95
N ARG A 355 -10.79 1.43 -22.99
CA ARG A 355 -10.29 0.05 -22.91
C ARG A 355 -11.21 -0.91 -22.15
N ARG A 356 -12.43 -0.48 -21.78
CA ARG A 356 -13.35 -1.28 -20.97
C ARG A 356 -13.72 -2.54 -21.74
N SER A 357 -13.50 -3.67 -21.08
CA SER A 357 -13.85 -4.99 -21.59
C SER A 357 -14.69 -5.72 -20.56
N TYR A 358 -15.47 -6.70 -21.00
CA TYR A 358 -16.44 -7.41 -20.22
C TYR A 358 -16.20 -8.91 -20.31
N THR A 359 -16.08 -9.55 -19.17
CA THR A 359 -15.77 -10.98 -19.03
C THR A 359 -16.79 -11.88 -19.71
N MET A 360 -16.27 -12.80 -20.52
CA MET A 360 -16.94 -13.98 -21.06
C MET A 360 -16.21 -15.24 -20.59
N VAL A 361 -16.88 -16.39 -20.69
CA VAL A 361 -16.31 -17.69 -20.35
C VAL A 361 -16.57 -18.71 -21.46
N TYR A 362 -15.52 -19.37 -21.92
CA TYR A 362 -15.59 -20.51 -22.81
C TYR A 362 -15.46 -21.81 -22.02
N HIS A 363 -16.39 -22.74 -22.22
CA HIS A 363 -16.39 -24.07 -21.62
C HIS A 363 -15.80 -25.07 -22.62
N ARG A 364 -14.62 -25.62 -22.31
CA ARG A 364 -13.81 -26.39 -23.27
C ARG A 364 -14.41 -27.73 -23.63
N GLU A 365 -15.01 -28.43 -22.66
CA GLU A 365 -15.59 -29.76 -22.91
C GLU A 365 -16.89 -29.68 -23.72
N GLU A 366 -17.75 -28.71 -23.41
CA GLU A 366 -19.03 -28.51 -24.10
C GLU A 366 -18.90 -27.73 -25.42
N GLY A 367 -17.83 -26.96 -25.60
CA GLY A 367 -17.68 -26.02 -26.71
C GLY A 367 -18.71 -24.89 -26.67
N SER A 368 -19.12 -24.47 -25.48
CA SER A 368 -20.13 -23.43 -25.26
C SER A 368 -19.51 -22.14 -24.72
N LEU A 369 -20.22 -21.02 -24.92
CA LEU A 369 -19.76 -19.69 -24.55
C LEU A 369 -20.88 -18.95 -23.81
N ALA A 370 -20.52 -18.22 -22.75
CA ALA A 370 -21.45 -17.39 -21.98
C ALA A 370 -20.88 -16.00 -21.67
N GLN A 371 -21.74 -14.97 -21.71
CA GLN A 371 -21.41 -13.60 -21.31
C GLN A 371 -21.67 -13.43 -19.81
N LEU A 372 -20.65 -13.02 -19.05
CA LEU A 372 -20.76 -12.87 -17.59
C LEU A 372 -20.87 -11.41 -17.14
N ALA A 373 -20.11 -10.50 -17.77
CA ALA A 373 -20.19 -9.06 -17.51
C ALA A 373 -20.78 -8.32 -18.72
N ASP A 374 -21.33 -7.12 -18.52
CA ASP A 374 -21.82 -6.26 -19.60
C ASP A 374 -21.84 -4.77 -19.16
N PRO A 375 -22.30 -3.82 -20.01
CA PRO A 375 -22.34 -2.41 -19.62
C PRO A 375 -23.20 -2.08 -18.40
N LEU A 376 -24.07 -2.99 -17.95
CA LEU A 376 -24.91 -2.86 -16.75
C LEU A 376 -24.26 -3.49 -15.51
N ILE A 377 -23.59 -4.64 -15.67
CA ILE A 377 -22.80 -5.34 -14.65
C ILE A 377 -21.36 -5.41 -15.13
N ARG A 378 -20.59 -4.36 -14.82
CA ARG A 378 -19.28 -4.13 -15.45
C ARG A 378 -18.15 -4.96 -14.86
N THR A 379 -18.37 -5.56 -13.70
CA THR A 379 -17.36 -6.32 -12.95
C THR A 379 -18.02 -7.56 -12.38
N VAL A 380 -17.33 -8.69 -12.56
CA VAL A 380 -17.66 -9.98 -11.96
C VAL A 380 -16.44 -10.45 -11.18
N ASP A 381 -16.69 -11.01 -10.01
CA ASP A 381 -15.70 -11.71 -9.20
C ASP A 381 -15.96 -13.21 -9.37
N ASP A 382 -14.96 -13.98 -9.80
CA ASP A 382 -15.03 -15.42 -9.90
C ASP A 382 -14.90 -16.10 -8.54
N LEU A 383 -15.36 -17.35 -8.47
CA LEU A 383 -15.36 -18.19 -7.27
C LEU A 383 -14.62 -19.48 -7.55
N GLU A 384 -13.97 -20.02 -6.52
CA GLU A 384 -13.17 -21.26 -6.63
C GLU A 384 -12.19 -21.16 -7.82
N HIS A 385 -11.53 -20.01 -7.96
CA HIS A 385 -10.60 -19.69 -9.05
C HIS A 385 -11.15 -20.11 -10.43
N GLY A 386 -12.35 -19.62 -10.75
CA GLY A 386 -13.04 -19.89 -12.01
C GLY A 386 -13.81 -21.22 -12.12
N ASP A 387 -13.66 -22.17 -11.19
CA ASP A 387 -14.39 -23.46 -11.24
C ASP A 387 -15.80 -23.40 -10.64
N GLY A 388 -16.10 -22.36 -9.87
CA GLY A 388 -17.40 -22.18 -9.22
C GLY A 388 -18.56 -22.19 -10.21
N SER A 389 -19.73 -22.69 -9.79
CA SER A 389 -20.92 -22.76 -10.66
C SER A 389 -21.56 -21.40 -10.96
N VAL A 390 -21.20 -20.37 -10.18
CA VAL A 390 -21.70 -19.00 -10.30
C VAL A 390 -20.56 -17.99 -10.14
N VAL A 391 -20.73 -16.79 -10.69
CA VAL A 391 -19.87 -15.62 -10.43
C VAL A 391 -20.70 -14.51 -9.78
N ILE A 392 -20.04 -13.61 -9.04
CA ILE A 392 -20.70 -12.51 -8.35
C ILE A 392 -20.54 -11.22 -9.16
N GLY A 393 -21.65 -10.73 -9.73
CA GLY A 393 -21.69 -9.47 -10.47
C GLY A 393 -22.04 -8.30 -9.56
N THR A 394 -21.29 -7.19 -9.63
CA THR A 394 -21.62 -5.97 -8.87
C THR A 394 -21.76 -4.75 -9.78
N THR A 395 -22.68 -3.84 -9.41
CA THR A 395 -22.88 -2.59 -10.15
C THR A 395 -23.30 -1.44 -9.24
N ASN A 396 -22.66 -0.29 -9.43
CA ASN A 396 -23.00 0.97 -8.77
C ASN A 396 -23.63 2.00 -9.74
N LEU A 397 -23.86 1.63 -11.00
CA LEU A 397 -24.35 2.54 -12.04
C LEU A 397 -25.66 3.27 -11.68
N PRO A 398 -26.64 2.64 -11.00
CA PRO A 398 -27.85 3.34 -10.56
C PRO A 398 -27.59 4.44 -9.53
N TYR A 399 -26.43 4.43 -8.88
CA TYR A 399 -26.11 5.23 -7.69
C TYR A 399 -24.92 6.18 -7.89
N MET A 400 -24.31 6.20 -9.08
CA MET A 400 -23.14 7.05 -9.38
C MET A 400 -23.31 8.54 -9.01
N PRO A 401 -24.47 9.20 -9.26
CA PRO A 401 -24.65 10.60 -8.88
C PRO A 401 -24.42 10.86 -7.39
N ASP A 402 -24.84 9.93 -6.53
CA ASP A 402 -24.71 10.06 -5.08
C ASP A 402 -23.25 10.05 -4.62
N GLY A 403 -22.34 9.42 -5.38
CA GLY A 403 -20.92 9.31 -5.04
C GLY A 403 -20.20 10.66 -4.88
N SER A 404 -20.81 11.75 -5.36
CA SER A 404 -20.30 13.11 -5.15
C SER A 404 -20.40 13.59 -3.70
N TRP A 405 -21.39 13.14 -2.93
CA TRP A 405 -21.68 13.62 -1.57
C TRP A 405 -21.96 12.51 -0.55
N ASP A 406 -22.19 11.28 -0.98
CA ASP A 406 -22.49 10.14 -0.12
C ASP A 406 -21.43 9.04 -0.26
N THR A 407 -21.14 8.37 0.86
CA THR A 407 -20.17 7.29 0.95
C THR A 407 -20.41 6.43 2.20
N PRO A 408 -20.13 5.10 2.17
CA PRO A 408 -19.80 4.29 0.99
C PRO A 408 -20.92 4.29 -0.06
N SER A 409 -20.54 4.15 -1.33
CA SER A 409 -21.49 4.10 -2.45
C SER A 409 -22.35 2.84 -2.39
N HIS A 410 -23.60 2.96 -2.83
CA HIS A 410 -24.48 1.80 -2.97
C HIS A 410 -24.07 0.94 -4.17
N ARG A 411 -24.42 -0.35 -4.11
CA ARG A 411 -24.31 -1.28 -5.23
C ARG A 411 -25.41 -2.33 -5.17
N ASP A 412 -25.79 -2.80 -6.35
CA ASP A 412 -26.57 -4.02 -6.52
C ASP A 412 -25.63 -5.21 -6.71
N VAL A 413 -26.07 -6.39 -6.26
CA VAL A 413 -25.32 -7.64 -6.39
C VAL A 413 -26.17 -8.67 -7.10
N TYR A 414 -25.56 -9.31 -8.08
CA TYR A 414 -26.13 -10.34 -8.92
C TYR A 414 -25.34 -11.64 -8.73
N VAL A 415 -26.07 -12.74 -8.75
CA VAL A 415 -25.48 -14.07 -8.95
C VAL A 415 -25.70 -14.42 -10.41
N ILE A 416 -24.64 -14.80 -11.10
CA ILE A 416 -24.63 -15.10 -12.53
C ILE A 416 -24.20 -16.54 -12.72
N ASP A 417 -25.04 -17.34 -13.35
CA ASP A 417 -24.75 -18.74 -13.67
C ASP A 417 -23.66 -18.79 -14.77
N VAL A 418 -22.56 -19.49 -14.50
CA VAL A 418 -21.41 -19.52 -15.41
C VAL A 418 -21.73 -20.31 -16.68
N SER A 419 -22.69 -21.25 -16.62
CA SER A 419 -23.02 -22.11 -17.76
C SER A 419 -23.73 -21.38 -18.90
N ASP A 420 -24.56 -20.39 -18.58
CA ASP A 420 -25.40 -19.69 -19.58
C ASP A 420 -25.44 -18.16 -19.44
N GLY A 421 -24.79 -17.58 -18.43
CA GLY A 421 -24.79 -16.15 -18.16
C GLY A 421 -26.12 -15.61 -17.59
N SER A 422 -27.05 -16.48 -17.23
CA SER A 422 -28.31 -16.07 -16.61
C SER A 422 -28.05 -15.46 -15.24
N ARG A 423 -28.71 -14.34 -14.95
CA ARG A 423 -28.40 -13.51 -13.77
C ARG A 423 -29.61 -13.20 -12.93
N THR A 424 -29.43 -13.28 -11.61
CA THR A 424 -30.46 -12.98 -10.62
C THR A 424 -29.93 -11.93 -9.65
N ARG A 425 -30.63 -10.81 -9.49
CA ARG A 425 -30.29 -9.83 -8.45
C ARG A 425 -30.65 -10.39 -7.08
N VAL A 426 -29.65 -10.56 -6.22
CA VAL A 426 -29.84 -11.11 -4.86
C VAL A 426 -29.78 -10.04 -3.78
N LEU A 427 -29.10 -8.92 -4.04
CA LEU A 427 -29.02 -7.77 -3.14
C LEU A 427 -29.20 -6.47 -3.92
N GLU A 428 -29.91 -5.52 -3.32
CA GLU A 428 -30.18 -4.21 -3.90
C GLU A 428 -29.71 -3.12 -2.95
N GLY A 429 -28.95 -2.14 -3.46
CA GLY A 429 -28.54 -0.96 -2.72
C GLY A 429 -27.75 -1.21 -1.43
N ILE A 430 -26.91 -2.26 -1.37
CA ILE A 430 -26.03 -2.47 -0.21
C ILE A 430 -24.84 -1.50 -0.26
N ARG A 431 -24.21 -1.25 0.89
CA ARG A 431 -23.07 -0.31 1.03
C ARG A 431 -21.75 -0.98 1.42
N SER A 432 -21.68 -2.30 1.26
CA SER A 432 -20.49 -3.11 1.54
C SER A 432 -20.21 -4.03 0.35
N ASN A 433 -19.00 -4.59 0.31
CA ASN A 433 -18.69 -5.68 -0.62
C ASN A 433 -19.16 -6.99 0.02
N PRO A 434 -19.95 -7.80 -0.67
CA PRO A 434 -20.34 -9.12 -0.18
C PRO A 434 -19.15 -10.09 -0.26
N LEU A 435 -19.15 -11.07 0.64
CA LEU A 435 -18.16 -12.16 0.71
C LEU A 435 -18.87 -13.48 0.36
N PRO A 436 -18.61 -14.06 -0.81
CA PRO A 436 -19.24 -15.30 -1.25
C PRO A 436 -18.75 -16.51 -0.46
N SER A 437 -19.63 -17.49 -0.24
CA SER A 437 -19.22 -18.82 0.23
C SER A 437 -18.53 -19.59 -0.91
N PRO A 438 -17.62 -20.53 -0.60
CA PRO A 438 -16.90 -21.30 -1.61
C PRO A 438 -17.85 -22.01 -2.58
N ASP A 439 -18.88 -22.65 -2.04
CA ASP A 439 -19.89 -23.36 -2.82
C ASP A 439 -20.81 -22.46 -3.68
N GLY A 440 -20.67 -21.14 -3.60
CA GLY A 440 -21.46 -20.20 -4.38
C GLY A 440 -22.96 -20.25 -4.05
N THR A 441 -23.35 -20.52 -2.79
CA THR A 441 -24.76 -20.55 -2.37
C THR A 441 -25.15 -19.44 -1.40
N HIS A 442 -24.16 -18.75 -0.83
CA HIS A 442 -24.34 -17.72 0.19
C HIS A 442 -23.46 -16.48 -0.04
N LEU A 443 -23.96 -15.32 0.39
CA LEU A 443 -23.20 -14.08 0.45
C LEU A 443 -23.28 -13.52 1.87
N ALA A 444 -22.15 -13.34 2.54
CA ALA A 444 -22.06 -12.60 3.79
C ALA A 444 -21.75 -11.12 3.52
N TRP A 445 -22.47 -10.20 4.14
CA TRP A 445 -22.26 -8.76 3.91
C TRP A 445 -22.54 -7.94 5.16
N TRP A 446 -21.91 -6.77 5.25
CA TRP A 446 -22.05 -5.87 6.39
C TRP A 446 -23.15 -4.84 6.16
N ASP A 447 -24.11 -4.76 7.07
CA ASP A 447 -25.07 -3.66 7.14
C ASP A 447 -24.63 -2.66 8.21
N GLY A 448 -24.05 -1.54 7.80
CA GLY A 448 -23.58 -0.50 8.72
C GLY A 448 -24.70 0.28 9.41
N ALA A 449 -25.93 0.27 8.87
CA ALA A 449 -27.07 0.94 9.50
C ALA A 449 -27.60 0.09 10.66
N GLU A 450 -27.72 -1.22 10.45
CA GLU A 450 -28.11 -2.19 11.50
C GLU A 450 -26.93 -2.64 12.38
N ARG A 451 -25.69 -2.32 11.97
CA ARG A 451 -24.43 -2.69 12.65
C ARG A 451 -24.28 -4.18 12.87
N THR A 452 -24.70 -4.97 11.87
CA THR A 452 -24.59 -6.42 11.91
C THR A 452 -24.20 -7.00 10.55
N TRP A 453 -23.60 -8.18 10.59
CA TRP A 453 -23.43 -9.00 9.41
C TRP A 453 -24.76 -9.65 9.04
N LYS A 454 -24.98 -9.85 7.74
CA LYS A 454 -26.13 -10.55 7.18
C LYS A 454 -25.62 -11.63 6.24
N ILE A 455 -26.27 -12.79 6.24
CA ILE A 455 -25.99 -13.87 5.29
C ILE A 455 -27.22 -14.00 4.40
N THR A 456 -27.02 -13.86 3.10
CA THR A 456 -28.06 -13.99 2.08
C THR A 456 -27.85 -15.28 1.32
N SER A 457 -28.86 -16.16 1.38
CA SER A 457 -28.94 -17.40 0.61
C SER A 457 -29.94 -17.26 -0.53
N TRP A 458 -29.73 -17.99 -1.61
CA TRP A 458 -30.68 -18.06 -2.72
C TRP A 458 -30.98 -19.49 -3.14
N SER A 459 -32.13 -19.66 -3.78
CA SER A 459 -32.48 -20.87 -4.52
C SER A 459 -32.92 -20.46 -5.92
N THR A 460 -32.52 -21.23 -6.93
CA THR A 460 -32.86 -21.00 -8.33
C THR A 460 -34.24 -21.56 -8.71
N GLN A 461 -34.77 -22.54 -7.95
CA GLN A 461 -36.07 -23.17 -8.24
C GLN A 461 -36.84 -23.55 -6.94
N PRO A 462 -37.88 -22.79 -6.54
CA PRO A 462 -38.30 -21.49 -7.09
C PRO A 462 -37.27 -20.40 -6.74
N GLN A 463 -37.12 -19.41 -7.63
CA GLN A 463 -36.32 -18.22 -7.35
C GLN A 463 -36.77 -17.57 -6.03
N SER A 464 -35.90 -17.64 -5.03
CA SER A 464 -36.15 -17.08 -3.71
C SER A 464 -34.84 -16.69 -3.06
N THR A 465 -34.89 -15.62 -2.28
CA THR A 465 -33.74 -15.09 -1.55
C THR A 465 -34.15 -14.95 -0.09
N ILE A 466 -33.31 -15.43 0.81
CA ILE A 466 -33.50 -15.33 2.26
C ILE A 466 -32.29 -14.61 2.82
N THR A 467 -32.52 -13.52 3.55
CA THR A 467 -31.45 -12.80 4.26
C THR A 467 -31.64 -12.99 5.75
N THR A 468 -30.62 -13.55 6.40
CA THR A 468 -30.60 -13.83 7.83
C THR A 468 -29.60 -12.91 8.52
N PRO A 469 -30.01 -12.05 9.47
CA PRO A 469 -29.08 -11.26 10.25
C PRO A 469 -28.34 -12.14 11.27
N VAL A 470 -27.03 -11.89 11.41
CA VAL A 470 -26.20 -12.50 12.44
C VAL A 470 -26.59 -11.93 13.80
N THR A 471 -26.77 -12.79 14.80
CA THR A 471 -27.13 -12.40 16.16
C THR A 471 -26.04 -12.82 17.15
N VAL A 472 -25.53 -11.86 17.92
CA VAL A 472 -24.56 -12.09 19.00
C VAL A 472 -25.17 -11.73 20.36
N PRO A 473 -24.64 -12.26 21.47
CA PRO A 473 -25.07 -11.88 22.81
C PRO A 473 -24.98 -10.37 23.05
N GLU A 474 -25.84 -9.85 23.93
CA GLU A 474 -25.84 -8.45 24.33
C GLU A 474 -24.45 -8.02 24.86
N GLY A 475 -23.99 -6.83 24.45
CA GLY A 475 -22.68 -6.29 24.82
C GLY A 475 -21.55 -6.63 23.85
N VAL A 476 -21.72 -7.61 22.96
CA VAL A 476 -20.75 -7.89 21.89
C VAL A 476 -20.87 -6.85 20.78
N ARG A 477 -19.76 -6.17 20.47
CA ARG A 477 -19.70 -5.15 19.41
C ARG A 477 -19.10 -5.73 18.14
N LEU A 478 -19.84 -5.59 17.05
CA LEU A 478 -19.41 -6.00 15.70
C LEU A 478 -18.94 -4.80 14.87
N ASP A 479 -19.37 -3.60 15.25
CA ASP A 479 -18.98 -2.32 14.67
C ASP A 479 -17.78 -1.70 15.40
N ASN A 480 -16.94 -0.97 14.65
CA ASN A 480 -15.84 -0.22 15.24
C ASN A 480 -16.36 0.83 16.23
N VAL A 481 -16.15 0.59 17.52
CA VAL A 481 -16.65 1.47 18.59
C VAL A 481 -15.94 2.82 18.65
N LEU A 482 -14.79 2.94 17.97
CA LEU A 482 -14.01 4.16 17.86
C LEU A 482 -14.42 5.01 16.65
N HIS A 483 -15.43 4.59 15.87
CA HIS A 483 -15.94 5.33 14.72
C HIS A 483 -16.64 6.61 15.16
N ASP A 484 -16.14 7.75 14.66
CA ASP A 484 -16.52 9.09 15.09
C ASP A 484 -16.75 10.05 13.92
N SER A 485 -17.38 9.54 12.85
CA SER A 485 -17.78 10.36 11.70
C SER A 485 -19.24 10.10 11.29
N PRO A 486 -19.88 11.03 10.56
CA PRO A 486 -21.29 10.90 10.16
C PRO A 486 -21.61 9.75 9.20
N MET A 487 -20.61 9.11 8.56
CA MET A 487 -20.83 7.90 7.76
C MET A 487 -21.18 6.70 8.65
N LEU A 488 -21.73 5.64 8.05
CA LEU A 488 -22.02 4.41 8.77
C LEU A 488 -20.72 3.75 9.26
N PRO A 489 -20.69 3.19 10.49
CA PRO A 489 -19.51 2.51 11.00
C PRO A 489 -19.22 1.22 10.23
N GLY A 490 -17.93 0.94 10.01
CA GLY A 490 -17.48 -0.36 9.52
C GLY A 490 -17.51 -1.44 10.62
N SER A 491 -17.41 -2.70 10.21
CA SER A 491 -17.22 -3.82 11.12
C SER A 491 -15.76 -3.96 11.56
N TYR A 492 -15.47 -4.92 12.46
CA TYR A 492 -14.09 -5.36 12.74
C TYR A 492 -13.50 -6.31 11.68
N GLY A 493 -14.13 -6.43 10.51
CA GLY A 493 -13.70 -7.31 9.42
C GLY A 493 -14.11 -8.77 9.63
N SER A 494 -13.65 -9.62 8.72
CA SER A 494 -13.99 -11.04 8.66
C SER A 494 -12.79 -11.84 8.15
N PRO A 495 -12.49 -13.01 8.74
CA PRO A 495 -11.57 -13.99 8.15
C PRO A 495 -12.11 -14.76 6.93
N GLY A 496 -13.34 -14.51 6.49
CA GLY A 496 -13.97 -15.23 5.38
C GLY A 496 -14.78 -16.45 5.82
N TRP A 497 -14.95 -17.39 4.89
CA TRP A 497 -15.72 -18.61 5.10
C TRP A 497 -14.81 -19.78 5.47
N THR A 498 -15.39 -20.79 6.12
CA THR A 498 -14.72 -22.08 6.25
C THR A 498 -14.68 -22.82 4.91
N ASP A 499 -13.67 -23.66 4.73
CA ASP A 499 -13.45 -24.51 3.56
C ASP A 499 -14.71 -25.31 3.16
N ASP A 500 -15.43 -25.81 4.16
CA ASP A 500 -16.68 -26.55 3.99
C ASP A 500 -17.92 -25.69 3.69
N GLY A 501 -17.77 -24.36 3.60
CA GLY A 501 -18.83 -23.38 3.37
C GLY A 501 -19.88 -23.26 4.48
N ARG A 502 -19.74 -24.00 5.60
CA ARG A 502 -20.79 -24.07 6.64
C ARG A 502 -20.81 -22.87 7.58
N TRP A 503 -19.68 -22.20 7.76
CA TRP A 503 -19.53 -21.11 8.72
C TRP A 503 -18.89 -19.89 8.06
N PHE A 504 -19.57 -18.76 8.19
CA PHE A 504 -18.98 -17.45 7.94
C PHE A 504 -18.31 -16.96 9.23
N LEU A 505 -17.00 -16.72 9.18
CA LEU A 505 -16.23 -16.19 10.31
C LEU A 505 -16.26 -14.67 10.28
N PHE A 506 -16.42 -14.04 11.44
CA PHE A 506 -16.39 -12.58 11.55
C PHE A 506 -15.80 -12.13 12.88
N ASN A 507 -15.21 -10.94 12.88
CA ASN A 507 -14.57 -10.41 14.07
C ASN A 507 -15.58 -9.57 14.89
N GLY A 508 -15.62 -9.82 16.20
CA GLY A 508 -16.09 -8.84 17.16
C GLY A 508 -14.94 -7.93 17.61
N GLN A 509 -15.21 -7.02 18.56
CA GLN A 509 -14.19 -6.13 19.11
C GLN A 509 -12.94 -6.88 19.62
N PHE A 510 -13.16 -8.01 20.30
CA PHE A 510 -12.09 -8.81 20.90
C PHE A 510 -11.95 -10.19 20.26
N ASP A 511 -13.06 -10.93 20.17
CA ASP A 511 -13.10 -12.35 19.80
C ASP A 511 -13.48 -12.59 18.33
N ILE A 512 -13.21 -13.81 17.85
CA ILE A 512 -13.65 -14.32 16.54
C ILE A 512 -14.95 -15.09 16.74
N TRP A 513 -15.91 -14.87 15.85
CA TRP A 513 -17.22 -15.50 15.87
C TRP A 513 -17.49 -16.20 14.54
N ALA A 514 -18.42 -17.13 14.55
CA ALA A 514 -18.88 -17.88 13.39
C ALA A 514 -20.42 -17.81 13.32
N ALA A 515 -20.96 -17.72 12.11
CA ALA A 515 -22.39 -17.77 11.85
C ALA A 515 -22.71 -18.74 10.70
N GLN A 516 -23.81 -19.48 10.85
CA GLN A 516 -24.40 -20.26 9.76
C GLN A 516 -25.51 -19.46 9.06
N PRO A 517 -25.83 -19.78 7.79
CA PRO A 517 -26.94 -19.18 7.06
C PRO A 517 -28.31 -19.30 7.76
N ASN A 518 -28.48 -20.33 8.61
CA ASN A 518 -29.70 -20.55 9.40
C ASN A 518 -29.80 -19.63 10.65
N GLY A 519 -28.81 -18.75 10.88
CA GLY A 519 -28.79 -17.80 12.00
C GLY A 519 -28.11 -18.33 13.28
N ARG A 520 -27.65 -19.58 13.31
CA ARG A 520 -26.88 -20.10 14.44
C ARG A 520 -25.53 -19.42 14.51
N THR A 521 -25.18 -18.90 15.69
CA THR A 521 -23.88 -18.29 15.96
C THR A 521 -23.10 -19.01 17.04
N TRP A 522 -21.78 -18.82 17.02
CA TRP A 522 -20.87 -19.37 18.01
C TRP A 522 -19.60 -18.50 18.14
N ASN A 523 -19.09 -18.31 19.36
CA ASN A 523 -17.82 -17.63 19.62
C ASN A 523 -16.66 -18.62 19.49
N VAL A 524 -15.92 -18.51 18.40
CA VAL A 524 -14.82 -19.42 18.02
C VAL A 524 -13.68 -19.37 19.03
N THR A 525 -13.41 -18.21 19.63
CA THR A 525 -12.37 -18.04 20.66
C THR A 525 -12.89 -18.20 22.10
N GLY A 526 -14.16 -18.59 22.27
CA GLY A 526 -14.75 -18.88 23.58
C GLY A 526 -14.81 -17.70 24.56
N GLY A 527 -14.67 -16.46 24.08
CA GLY A 527 -14.65 -15.25 24.91
C GLY A 527 -13.30 -14.94 25.57
N ALA A 528 -12.23 -15.62 25.17
CA ALA A 528 -10.90 -15.43 25.75
C ALA A 528 -10.36 -14.00 25.54
N GLY A 529 -10.65 -13.40 24.38
CA GLY A 529 -10.25 -12.02 24.07
C GLY A 529 -10.98 -11.03 24.99
N ALA A 530 -12.30 -11.10 25.03
CA ALA A 530 -13.12 -10.20 25.85
C ALA A 530 -12.79 -10.30 27.36
N ALA A 531 -12.47 -11.49 27.87
CA ALA A 531 -12.11 -11.68 29.27
C ALA A 531 -10.85 -10.93 29.71
N GLN A 532 -9.99 -10.56 28.76
CA GLN A 532 -8.71 -9.88 29.00
C GLN A 532 -8.60 -8.53 28.27
N GLU A 533 -9.68 -8.07 27.63
CA GLU A 533 -9.68 -6.89 26.75
C GLU A 533 -8.58 -6.96 25.67
N ARG A 534 -8.41 -8.14 25.07
CA ARG A 534 -7.42 -8.43 24.02
C ARG A 534 -8.09 -8.70 22.69
N ARG A 535 -7.55 -8.12 21.62
CA ARG A 535 -7.95 -8.42 20.24
C ARG A 535 -7.27 -9.70 19.77
N LEU A 536 -8.06 -10.67 19.33
CA LEU A 536 -7.62 -11.93 18.72
C LEU A 536 -8.02 -11.94 17.24
N ARG A 537 -7.08 -12.16 16.32
CA ARG A 537 -7.36 -12.27 14.87
C ARG A 537 -6.57 -13.42 14.26
N ILE A 538 -7.18 -14.16 13.33
CA ILE A 538 -6.48 -15.20 12.56
C ILE A 538 -5.33 -14.56 11.78
N VAL A 539 -4.19 -15.23 11.78
CA VAL A 539 -3.02 -14.89 10.94
C VAL A 539 -3.05 -15.80 9.73
N GLU A 540 -3.18 -15.19 8.55
CA GLU A 540 -3.06 -15.87 7.27
C GLU A 540 -1.58 -16.19 7.01
N LEU A 541 -1.25 -17.48 6.99
CA LEU A 541 0.10 -17.98 6.74
C LEU A 541 0.30 -18.47 5.30
N ASP A 542 -0.81 -18.70 4.61
CA ASP A 542 -0.89 -19.14 3.23
C ASP A 542 -1.69 -18.08 2.47
N PRO A 543 -1.04 -17.27 1.62
CA PRO A 543 -1.70 -16.18 0.88
C PRO A 543 -2.65 -16.69 -0.22
N ASP A 544 -2.57 -17.97 -0.59
CA ASP A 544 -3.40 -18.58 -1.62
C ASP A 544 -4.67 -19.24 -1.01
N ALA A 545 -4.82 -19.17 0.32
CA ALA A 545 -5.95 -19.72 1.03
C ALA A 545 -7.15 -18.75 1.05
N ASP A 546 -8.17 -19.02 0.24
CA ASP A 546 -9.44 -18.28 0.23
C ASP A 546 -10.40 -18.63 1.38
N THR A 547 -10.07 -19.68 2.14
CA THR A 547 -10.94 -20.23 3.18
C THR A 547 -10.17 -20.58 4.45
N VAL A 548 -10.90 -20.78 5.54
CA VAL A 548 -10.32 -21.12 6.85
C VAL A 548 -10.67 -22.55 7.23
N ASP A 549 -9.66 -23.42 7.33
CA ASP A 549 -9.83 -24.75 7.91
C ASP A 549 -9.79 -24.68 9.45
N LEU A 550 -10.94 -24.92 10.09
CA LEU A 550 -11.07 -24.96 11.55
C LEU A 550 -10.66 -26.30 12.17
N ALA A 551 -10.38 -27.34 11.37
CA ALA A 551 -9.87 -28.61 11.85
C ALA A 551 -8.37 -28.52 12.21
N GLU A 552 -7.64 -27.62 11.56
CA GLU A 552 -6.23 -27.35 11.83
C GLU A 552 -6.04 -26.31 12.95
N PRO A 553 -4.92 -26.36 13.71
CA PRO A 553 -4.62 -25.35 14.71
C PRO A 553 -4.40 -23.97 14.08
N LEU A 554 -5.20 -22.99 14.50
CA LEU A 554 -5.10 -21.62 14.00
C LEU A 554 -4.01 -20.83 14.74
N LEU A 555 -3.22 -20.08 13.99
CA LEU A 555 -2.38 -19.03 14.54
C LEU A 555 -3.21 -17.75 14.70
N LEU A 556 -3.22 -17.19 15.92
CA LEU A 556 -3.90 -15.95 16.24
C LEU A 556 -2.88 -14.86 16.58
N SER A 557 -3.06 -13.66 16.03
CA SER A 557 -2.42 -12.46 16.54
C SER A 557 -3.16 -11.97 17.79
N VAL A 558 -2.40 -11.48 18.77
CA VAL A 558 -2.89 -10.92 20.03
C VAL A 558 -2.48 -9.45 20.10
N PHE A 559 -3.40 -8.58 20.48
CA PHE A 559 -3.11 -7.18 20.79
C PHE A 559 -3.85 -6.76 22.07
N ASP A 560 -3.10 -6.27 23.06
CA ASP A 560 -3.62 -5.84 24.35
C ASP A 560 -3.94 -4.33 24.32
N TYR A 561 -5.21 -3.95 24.53
CA TYR A 561 -5.59 -2.55 24.45
C TYR A 561 -5.07 -1.71 25.63
N GLY A 562 -4.66 -2.33 26.73
CA GLY A 562 -4.21 -1.67 27.94
C GLY A 562 -2.80 -1.10 27.83
N ASP A 563 -1.83 -1.92 27.46
CA ASP A 563 -0.41 -1.52 27.34
C ASP A 563 0.12 -1.57 25.89
N LYS A 564 -0.76 -1.86 24.93
CA LYS A 564 -0.49 -1.94 23.48
C LYS A 564 0.48 -3.05 23.10
N SER A 565 0.82 -3.94 24.02
CA SER A 565 1.66 -5.11 23.75
C SER A 565 0.96 -6.07 22.78
N ALA A 566 1.76 -6.87 22.07
CA ALA A 566 1.27 -7.77 21.05
C ALA A 566 2.00 -9.12 21.11
N GLY A 567 1.48 -10.08 20.35
CA GLY A 567 2.05 -11.41 20.30
C GLY A 567 1.23 -12.37 19.45
N PHE A 568 1.45 -13.66 19.68
CA PHE A 568 0.75 -14.74 19.00
C PHE A 568 0.25 -15.79 19.98
N ALA A 569 -0.90 -16.37 19.67
CA ALA A 569 -1.49 -17.50 20.38
C ALA A 569 -1.88 -18.59 19.37
N ARG A 570 -1.95 -19.84 19.82
CA ARG A 570 -2.51 -20.95 19.07
C ARG A 570 -3.92 -21.24 19.55
N ALA A 571 -4.87 -21.40 18.63
CA ALA A 571 -6.21 -21.87 18.93
C ALA A 571 -6.44 -23.26 18.34
N GLU A 572 -6.77 -24.22 19.18
CA GLU A 572 -7.25 -25.54 18.76
C GLU A 572 -8.77 -25.61 18.94
N ILE A 573 -9.47 -25.92 17.87
CA ILE A 573 -10.93 -25.96 17.83
C ILE A 573 -11.40 -27.41 17.81
N ARG A 574 -12.31 -27.76 18.72
CA ARG A 574 -12.96 -29.08 18.76
C ARG A 574 -14.46 -28.90 18.94
N GLY A 575 -15.20 -29.09 17.86
CA GLY A 575 -16.63 -28.77 17.83
C GLY A 575 -16.84 -27.30 18.18
N SER A 576 -17.64 -27.00 19.20
CA SER A 576 -17.90 -25.62 19.65
C SER A 576 -17.03 -25.15 20.83
N THR A 577 -15.93 -25.84 21.11
CA THR A 577 -14.99 -25.47 22.17
C THR A 577 -13.62 -25.18 21.60
N SER A 578 -12.95 -24.16 22.15
CA SER A 578 -11.61 -23.76 21.76
C SER A 578 -10.65 -23.85 22.95
N THR A 579 -9.41 -24.27 22.68
CA THR A 579 -8.30 -24.13 23.61
C THR A 579 -7.32 -23.11 23.05
N ILE A 580 -7.14 -21.99 23.74
CA ILE A 580 -6.22 -20.93 23.34
C ILE A 580 -4.98 -20.98 24.22
N ARG A 581 -3.81 -21.08 23.59
CA ARG A 581 -2.51 -21.09 24.25
C ARG A 581 -1.66 -19.94 23.73
N GLU A 582 -1.28 -19.04 24.61
CA GLU A 582 -0.31 -17.98 24.28
C GLU A 582 1.04 -18.62 23.92
N LEU A 583 1.64 -18.17 22.80
CA LEU A 583 2.93 -18.64 22.30
C LEU A 583 4.03 -17.64 22.62
N VAL A 584 3.79 -16.37 22.31
CA VAL A 584 4.70 -15.25 22.59
C VAL A 584 3.87 -13.99 22.86
N HIS A 585 4.34 -13.15 23.79
CA HIS A 585 3.73 -11.87 24.12
C HIS A 585 4.83 -10.92 24.60
N ALA A 586 4.92 -9.72 24.01
CA ALA A 586 5.93 -8.73 24.37
C ALA A 586 5.40 -7.30 24.22
N PRO A 587 5.98 -6.31 24.94
CA PRO A 587 5.75 -4.87 24.69
C PRO A 587 6.47 -4.45 23.40
N ALA A 588 5.99 -5.03 22.30
CA ALA A 588 6.55 -4.96 20.97
C ALA A 588 5.39 -5.11 19.97
N ARG A 589 5.64 -4.70 18.74
CA ARG A 589 4.80 -5.00 17.59
C ARG A 589 5.46 -6.11 16.77
N PHE A 590 4.65 -7.03 16.26
CA PHE A 590 5.07 -8.07 15.34
C PHE A 590 4.47 -7.80 13.95
N SER A 591 5.24 -8.05 12.90
CA SER A 591 4.84 -7.79 11.52
C SER A 591 5.54 -8.75 10.55
N SER A 592 5.10 -8.74 9.28
CA SER A 592 5.75 -9.48 8.18
C SER A 592 5.92 -10.99 8.42
N ILE A 593 5.00 -11.61 9.15
CA ILE A 593 5.05 -13.06 9.39
C ILE A 593 4.81 -13.83 8.09
N ARG A 594 5.65 -14.82 7.81
CA ARG A 594 5.55 -15.73 6.65
C ARG A 594 5.98 -17.14 7.06
N LYS A 595 5.29 -18.17 6.56
CA LYS A 595 5.64 -19.58 6.77
C LYS A 595 6.27 -20.17 5.52
N ALA A 596 7.21 -21.08 5.69
CA ALA A 596 7.69 -21.93 4.60
C ALA A 596 6.58 -22.92 4.20
N PRO A 597 6.26 -23.06 2.90
CA PRO A 597 5.31 -24.07 2.42
C PRO A 597 5.60 -25.47 2.98
N ASP A 598 6.84 -25.96 2.86
CA ASP A 598 7.19 -27.37 3.09
C ASP A 598 7.84 -27.64 4.46
N ALA A 599 7.92 -26.64 5.34
CA ALA A 599 8.60 -26.77 6.63
C ALA A 599 7.92 -25.98 7.75
N ASP A 600 8.14 -26.42 9.00
CA ASP A 600 7.74 -25.68 10.21
C ASP A 600 8.78 -24.57 10.52
N VAL A 601 8.93 -23.64 9.59
CA VAL A 601 9.80 -22.46 9.72
C VAL A 601 9.00 -21.22 9.35
N LEU A 602 9.12 -20.20 10.18
CA LEU A 602 8.53 -18.88 10.03
C LEU A 602 9.65 -17.84 9.99
N ILE A 603 9.45 -16.80 9.20
CA ILE A 603 10.17 -15.53 9.37
C ILE A 603 9.18 -14.44 9.78
N LEU A 604 9.64 -13.50 10.60
CA LEU A 604 8.85 -12.34 11.02
C LEU A 604 9.74 -11.20 11.50
N SER A 605 9.16 -10.01 11.62
CA SER A 605 9.78 -8.84 12.23
C SER A 605 9.20 -8.57 13.62
N ARG A 606 10.05 -8.08 14.52
CA ARG A 606 9.67 -7.59 15.85
C ARG A 606 10.24 -6.20 16.05
N GLU A 607 9.42 -5.27 16.51
CA GLU A 607 9.82 -3.87 16.72
C GLU A 607 9.28 -3.28 18.02
N SER A 608 9.96 -2.24 18.49
CA SER A 608 9.51 -1.31 19.52
C SER A 608 10.01 0.09 19.15
N TYR A 609 9.71 1.14 19.92
CA TYR A 609 10.34 2.44 19.68
C TYR A 609 11.89 2.37 19.67
N THR A 610 12.48 1.43 20.43
CA THR A 610 13.93 1.26 20.58
C THR A 610 14.52 0.08 19.81
N GLU A 611 13.69 -0.81 19.28
CA GLU A 611 14.09 -2.04 18.59
C GLU A 611 13.68 -1.93 17.12
N PHE A 612 14.67 -1.91 16.23
CA PHE A 612 14.44 -1.91 14.79
C PHE A 612 13.80 -3.25 14.36
N PRO A 613 12.87 -3.26 13.37
CA PRO A 613 12.20 -4.46 12.84
C PRO A 613 13.14 -5.41 12.06
N ASP A 614 14.17 -5.93 12.72
CA ASP A 614 15.01 -6.98 12.17
C ASP A 614 14.22 -8.27 11.93
N ILE A 615 14.72 -9.09 11.01
CA ILE A 615 14.13 -10.38 10.67
C ILE A 615 14.59 -11.43 11.67
N TRP A 616 13.63 -12.21 12.14
CA TRP A 616 13.83 -13.36 12.98
C TRP A 616 13.27 -14.61 12.30
N ALA A 617 13.98 -15.72 12.39
CA ALA A 617 13.47 -17.04 12.07
C ALA A 617 13.06 -17.79 13.34
N THR A 618 11.95 -18.53 13.27
CA THR A 618 11.49 -19.41 14.35
C THR A 618 10.60 -20.54 13.81
N GLY A 619 10.22 -21.51 14.65
CA GLY A 619 9.19 -22.51 14.32
C GLY A 619 7.80 -22.07 14.81
N SER A 620 6.73 -22.78 14.43
CA SER A 620 5.34 -22.46 14.81
C SER A 620 5.02 -22.46 16.31
N ARG A 621 5.98 -22.84 17.15
CA ARG A 621 5.91 -22.77 18.62
C ARG A 621 6.53 -21.50 19.21
N PHE A 622 7.27 -20.71 18.42
CA PHE A 622 7.97 -19.50 18.86
C PHE A 622 8.95 -19.73 20.03
N GLU A 623 9.61 -20.91 20.08
CA GLU A 623 10.55 -21.27 21.14
C GLU A 623 12.02 -21.09 20.70
N ASP A 624 12.34 -21.33 19.43
CA ASP A 624 13.69 -21.29 18.88
C ASP A 624 13.85 -20.06 17.97
N TRP A 625 14.41 -18.96 18.48
CA TRP A 625 14.55 -17.70 17.73
C TRP A 625 15.98 -17.49 17.23
N THR A 626 16.13 -17.24 15.93
CA THR A 626 17.40 -16.87 15.30
C THR A 626 17.26 -15.48 14.67
N ARG A 627 18.08 -14.51 15.09
CA ARG A 627 18.13 -13.19 14.45
C ARG A 627 18.90 -13.30 13.13
N LEU A 628 18.26 -12.96 12.01
CA LEU A 628 18.87 -13.06 10.68
C LEU A 628 19.48 -11.73 10.20
N SER A 629 18.98 -10.60 10.66
CA SER A 629 19.47 -9.27 10.28
C SER A 629 19.89 -8.41 11.48
N ASP A 630 20.79 -7.46 11.21
CA ASP A 630 21.16 -6.36 12.11
C ASP A 630 21.38 -5.12 11.25
N ALA A 631 20.28 -4.54 10.74
CA ALA A 631 20.34 -3.56 9.65
C ALA A 631 20.88 -2.19 10.09
N ASN A 632 20.65 -1.81 11.36
CA ASN A 632 20.97 -0.47 11.88
C ASN A 632 21.76 -0.45 13.20
N PRO A 633 22.93 -1.14 13.30
CA PRO A 633 23.72 -1.18 14.53
C PRO A 633 24.24 0.20 14.98
N GLN A 634 24.38 1.13 14.04
CA GLN A 634 24.78 2.52 14.29
C GLN A 634 23.81 3.26 15.21
N GLN A 635 22.55 2.82 15.37
CA GLN A 635 21.60 3.43 16.30
C GLN A 635 22.18 3.57 17.72
N SER A 636 23.03 2.62 18.14
CA SER A 636 23.68 2.62 19.45
C SER A 636 24.60 3.81 19.72
N GLU A 637 25.02 4.54 18.68
CA GLU A 637 25.84 5.75 18.73
C GLU A 637 25.04 7.02 19.00
N TYR A 638 23.70 6.96 18.96
CA TYR A 638 22.82 8.11 19.04
C TYR A 638 21.96 8.14 20.29
N ARG A 639 21.61 9.35 20.71
CA ARG A 639 20.62 9.59 21.74
C ARG A 639 19.24 9.23 21.20
N TRP A 640 18.61 8.17 21.70
CA TRP A 640 17.35 7.67 21.12
C TRP A 640 16.09 8.04 21.92
N GLY A 641 16.16 7.96 23.24
CA GLY A 641 15.05 8.23 24.13
C GLY A 641 14.15 7.02 24.42
N THR A 642 12.95 7.28 24.91
CA THR A 642 11.93 6.27 25.25
C THR A 642 10.54 6.70 24.79
N ALA A 643 9.61 5.76 24.66
CA ALA A 643 8.19 6.01 24.41
C ALA A 643 7.35 5.41 25.55
N GLU A 644 6.31 6.12 25.98
CA GLU A 644 5.36 5.62 26.98
C GLU A 644 3.93 6.05 26.65
N LEU A 645 2.96 5.25 27.10
CA LEU A 645 1.55 5.61 27.06
C LEU A 645 1.24 6.62 28.17
N THR A 646 0.67 7.76 27.82
CA THR A 646 0.22 8.78 28.77
C THR A 646 -1.29 8.97 28.69
N HIS A 647 -1.88 9.40 29.81
CA HIS A 647 -3.33 9.51 29.98
C HIS A 647 -3.72 10.86 30.57
N TRP A 648 -4.80 11.45 30.07
CA TRP A 648 -5.37 12.68 30.60
C TRP A 648 -6.87 12.72 30.36
N THR A 649 -7.57 13.60 31.07
CA THR A 649 -8.99 13.84 30.84
C THR A 649 -9.14 14.98 29.84
N SER A 650 -9.93 14.78 28.79
CA SER A 650 -10.26 15.83 27.81
C SER A 650 -11.11 16.93 28.44
N ALA A 651 -11.28 18.04 27.73
CA ALA A 651 -12.18 19.11 28.16
C ALA A 651 -13.65 18.66 28.20
N ASP A 652 -13.99 17.58 27.48
CA ASP A 652 -15.32 16.96 27.46
C ASP A 652 -15.50 15.88 28.55
N GLY A 653 -14.48 15.62 29.37
CA GLY A 653 -14.53 14.65 30.47
C GLY A 653 -14.21 13.20 30.09
N GLU A 654 -13.84 12.95 28.83
CA GLU A 654 -13.42 11.64 28.35
C GLU A 654 -11.97 11.35 28.76
N GLN A 655 -11.70 10.10 29.13
CA GLN A 655 -10.33 9.67 29.39
C GLN A 655 -9.62 9.36 28.08
N LEU A 656 -8.57 10.11 27.77
CA LEU A 656 -7.79 9.96 26.55
C LEU A 656 -6.43 9.35 26.84
N SER A 657 -5.86 8.76 25.80
CA SER A 657 -4.51 8.22 25.77
C SER A 657 -3.71 8.84 24.63
N GLY A 658 -2.39 8.77 24.72
CA GLY A 658 -1.48 9.24 23.70
C GLY A 658 -0.07 8.73 23.98
N ILE A 659 0.86 8.99 23.07
CA ILE A 659 2.25 8.57 23.22
C ILE A 659 3.09 9.77 23.62
N LEU A 660 3.89 9.61 24.66
CA LEU A 660 4.90 10.57 25.08
C LEU A 660 6.29 10.01 24.80
N TYR A 661 7.03 10.67 23.93
CA TYR A 661 8.43 10.35 23.67
C TYR A 661 9.33 11.29 24.46
N LYS A 662 10.27 10.72 25.20
CA LYS A 662 11.20 11.44 26.07
C LYS A 662 12.62 11.32 25.56
N PRO A 663 13.44 12.38 25.65
CA PRO A 663 14.85 12.33 25.29
C PRO A 663 15.63 11.32 26.15
N GLU A 664 16.75 10.83 25.64
CA GLU A 664 17.64 9.98 26.44
C GLU A 664 18.14 10.74 27.68
N GLY A 665 18.15 10.07 28.84
CA GLY A 665 18.57 10.69 30.09
C GLY A 665 17.56 11.70 30.68
N PHE A 666 16.29 11.65 30.23
CA PHE A 666 15.22 12.51 30.73
C PHE A 666 15.20 12.61 32.26
N ASN A 667 15.24 13.84 32.74
CA ASN A 667 15.16 14.22 34.15
C ASN A 667 13.92 15.10 34.39
N PRO A 668 12.92 14.64 35.17
CA PRO A 668 11.70 15.41 35.42
C PRO A 668 11.91 16.70 36.24
N SER A 669 13.10 16.94 36.78
CA SER A 669 13.45 18.21 37.45
C SER A 669 13.99 19.29 36.49
N GLN A 670 14.15 18.96 35.20
CA GLN A 670 14.54 19.90 34.15
C GLN A 670 13.34 20.23 33.27
N GLN A 671 13.37 21.38 32.62
CA GLN A 671 12.35 21.80 31.66
C GLN A 671 12.83 21.55 30.22
N TYR A 672 11.96 20.98 29.40
CA TYR A 672 12.21 20.64 28.00
C TYR A 672 11.23 21.40 27.08
N PRO A 673 11.61 21.71 25.84
CA PRO A 673 10.66 22.11 24.82
C PRO A 673 9.74 20.92 24.46
N LEU A 674 8.48 21.23 24.16
CA LEU A 674 7.48 20.27 23.76
C LEU A 674 7.16 20.41 22.28
N MET A 675 7.25 19.32 21.54
CA MET A 675 6.72 19.20 20.18
C MET A 675 5.44 18.37 20.22
N THR A 676 4.31 18.97 19.86
CA THR A 676 3.03 18.26 19.78
C THR A 676 2.73 17.90 18.32
N TYR A 677 2.41 16.63 18.04
CA TYR A 677 2.01 16.17 16.71
C TYR A 677 0.75 15.31 16.81
N PHE A 678 -0.20 15.49 15.90
CA PHE A 678 -1.41 14.66 15.85
C PHE A 678 -2.00 14.62 14.45
N TYR A 679 -2.90 13.65 14.25
CA TYR A 679 -3.73 13.55 13.07
C TYR A 679 -5.13 13.04 13.47
N GLU A 680 -5.19 11.83 14.04
CA GLU A 680 -6.41 11.29 14.68
C GLU A 680 -6.02 10.50 15.93
N LYS A 681 -6.06 9.17 15.89
CA LYS A 681 -5.64 8.27 16.98
C LYS A 681 -4.34 7.57 16.59
N SER A 682 -3.38 7.51 17.49
CA SER A 682 -2.02 6.98 17.26
C SER A 682 -1.50 6.10 18.40
N SER A 683 -2.19 6.04 19.55
CA SER A 683 -1.72 5.31 20.74
C SER A 683 -1.50 3.82 20.54
N ASP A 684 -2.26 3.18 19.65
CA ASP A 684 -2.05 1.77 19.28
C ASP A 684 -0.69 1.52 18.61
N GLY A 685 -0.02 2.57 18.14
CA GLY A 685 1.33 2.55 17.57
C GLY A 685 2.46 2.72 18.60
N LEU A 686 2.20 2.59 19.91
CA LEU A 686 3.19 2.79 20.98
C LEU A 686 4.52 2.07 20.74
N HIS A 687 4.45 0.82 20.28
CA HIS A 687 5.62 -0.02 20.01
C HIS A 687 6.04 -0.03 18.53
N SER A 688 5.65 0.97 17.73
CA SER A 688 6.14 1.08 16.36
C SER A 688 7.52 1.75 16.32
N TYR A 689 8.43 1.21 15.53
CA TYR A 689 9.70 1.85 15.23
C TYR A 689 9.51 2.87 14.10
N HIS A 690 10.16 4.04 14.23
CA HIS A 690 10.13 5.07 13.19
C HIS A 690 11.56 5.37 12.72
N THR A 691 11.87 4.91 11.51
CA THR A 691 13.19 5.13 10.90
C THR A 691 13.50 6.63 10.73
N PRO A 692 14.68 7.10 11.15
CA PRO A 692 15.22 8.41 10.78
C PRO A 692 15.31 8.59 9.27
N ALA A 693 14.43 9.42 8.72
CA ALA A 693 14.39 9.75 7.30
C ALA A 693 13.79 11.15 7.10
N PRO A 694 14.05 11.83 5.96
CA PRO A 694 13.39 13.09 5.65
C PRO A 694 11.87 12.92 5.58
N GLY A 695 11.19 13.68 6.42
CA GLY A 695 9.73 13.70 6.48
C GLY A 695 9.15 14.33 5.22
N ARG A 696 7.99 13.81 4.78
CA ARG A 696 7.19 14.45 3.72
C ARG A 696 6.05 15.31 4.28
N SER A 697 5.59 15.01 5.50
CA SER A 697 4.39 15.61 6.11
C SER A 697 4.31 15.47 7.64
N VAL A 698 5.23 14.73 8.25
CA VAL A 698 5.20 14.35 9.68
C VAL A 698 6.58 14.58 10.27
N ILE A 699 6.65 15.08 11.51
CA ILE A 699 7.90 15.14 12.27
C ILE A 699 8.55 13.75 12.44
N ASN A 700 9.88 13.71 12.42
CA ASN A 700 10.60 12.49 12.79
C ASN A 700 10.78 12.43 14.31
N ARG A 701 10.07 11.52 14.98
CA ARG A 701 10.00 11.43 16.45
C ARG A 701 11.38 11.26 17.07
N SER A 702 12.16 10.31 16.58
CA SER A 702 13.52 10.01 17.05
C SER A 702 14.49 11.18 16.81
N PHE A 703 14.35 11.88 15.69
CA PHE A 703 15.17 13.06 15.39
C PHE A 703 14.98 14.17 16.45
N TYR A 704 13.74 14.56 16.73
CA TYR A 704 13.45 15.61 17.72
C TYR A 704 13.81 15.17 19.15
N THR A 705 13.49 13.94 19.55
CA THR A 705 13.84 13.43 20.88
C THR A 705 15.35 13.34 21.10
N SER A 706 16.12 12.93 20.09
CA SER A 706 17.59 12.91 20.16
C SER A 706 18.21 14.29 20.43
N ARG A 707 17.50 15.35 20.05
CA ARG A 707 17.92 16.76 20.15
C ARG A 707 17.38 17.46 21.40
N GLY A 708 16.71 16.73 22.29
CA GLY A 708 16.24 17.24 23.59
C GLY A 708 14.79 17.70 23.61
N TYR A 709 14.01 17.46 22.56
CA TYR A 709 12.57 17.67 22.60
C TYR A 709 11.86 16.54 23.35
N VAL A 710 10.82 16.89 24.11
CA VAL A 710 9.75 15.95 24.43
C VAL A 710 8.75 15.99 23.27
N VAL A 711 8.34 14.83 22.76
CA VAL A 711 7.34 14.75 21.68
C VAL A 711 6.06 14.14 22.22
N PHE A 712 4.92 14.83 22.06
CA PHE A 712 3.62 14.37 22.51
C PHE A 712 2.69 14.11 21.32
N VAL A 713 2.12 12.91 21.27
CA VAL A 713 1.22 12.45 20.21
C VAL A 713 -0.12 12.01 20.81
N PRO A 714 -1.10 12.93 20.95
CA PRO A 714 -2.39 12.63 21.53
C PRO A 714 -3.34 11.91 20.58
N ASP A 715 -4.21 11.06 21.12
CA ASP A 715 -5.41 10.60 20.42
C ASP A 715 -6.50 11.67 20.44
N ILE A 716 -7.19 11.83 19.32
CA ILE A 716 -8.28 12.79 19.16
C ILE A 716 -9.57 12.03 18.80
N PRO A 717 -10.56 11.94 19.71
CA PRO A 717 -11.92 11.61 19.35
C PRO A 717 -12.63 12.82 18.75
N TYR A 718 -13.62 12.57 17.90
CA TYR A 718 -14.36 13.65 17.25
C TYR A 718 -15.86 13.63 17.55
N LYS A 719 -16.43 14.81 17.65
CA LYS A 719 -17.86 15.03 17.71
C LYS A 719 -18.36 15.55 16.37
N ASP A 720 -19.42 14.94 15.85
CA ASP A 720 -20.08 15.39 14.64
C ASP A 720 -20.44 16.88 14.69
N GLY A 721 -20.03 17.60 13.65
CA GLY A 721 -20.22 19.04 13.46
C GLY A 721 -19.12 19.93 14.04
N TYR A 722 -18.24 19.39 14.89
CA TYR A 722 -17.29 20.18 15.69
C TYR A 722 -15.83 19.66 15.64
N PRO A 723 -15.30 19.25 14.48
CA PRO A 723 -13.98 18.64 14.40
C PRO A 723 -12.85 19.52 14.97
N GLY A 724 -12.91 20.84 14.76
CA GLY A 724 -11.87 21.76 15.26
C GLY A 724 -11.91 21.91 16.77
N GLU A 725 -13.12 21.99 17.34
CA GLU A 725 -13.32 22.04 18.79
C GLU A 725 -12.91 20.72 19.45
N SER A 726 -13.28 19.57 18.88
CA SER A 726 -12.85 18.25 19.37
C SER A 726 -11.33 18.14 19.43
N ALA A 727 -10.61 18.63 18.40
CA ALA A 727 -9.16 18.68 18.42
C ALA A 727 -8.62 19.53 19.58
N MET A 728 -9.18 20.72 19.81
CA MET A 728 -8.82 21.57 20.94
C MET A 728 -9.09 20.89 22.29
N ASN A 729 -10.26 20.29 22.45
CA ASN A 729 -10.70 19.65 23.70
C ASN A 729 -9.89 18.40 24.03
N ALA A 730 -9.37 17.70 23.02
CA ALA A 730 -8.50 16.55 23.20
C ALA A 730 -7.05 16.96 23.49
N VAL A 731 -6.48 17.85 22.67
CA VAL A 731 -5.04 18.14 22.69
C VAL A 731 -4.64 19.08 23.83
N MET A 732 -5.40 20.17 24.04
CA MET A 732 -4.99 21.23 24.96
C MET A 732 -4.86 20.76 26.43
N PRO A 733 -5.81 19.97 26.99
CA PRO A 733 -5.66 19.45 28.35
C PRO A 733 -4.44 18.53 28.52
N GLY A 734 -4.09 17.75 27.49
CA GLY A 734 -2.88 16.92 27.49
C GLY A 734 -1.62 17.78 27.54
N VAL A 735 -1.53 18.81 26.69
CA VAL A 735 -0.42 19.77 26.67
C VAL A 735 -0.28 20.51 28.00
N THR A 736 -1.37 21.06 28.53
CA THR A 736 -1.32 21.79 29.82
C THR A 736 -1.03 20.86 30.98
N GLY A 737 -1.53 19.62 30.95
CA GLY A 737 -1.22 18.62 31.96
C GLY A 737 0.26 18.23 31.99
N LEU A 738 0.94 18.21 30.83
CA LEU A 738 2.39 18.01 30.77
C LEU A 738 3.17 19.23 31.31
N ILE A 739 2.69 20.45 31.05
CA ILE A 739 3.26 21.69 31.63
C ILE A 739 3.13 21.67 33.16
N ASP A 740 1.97 21.29 33.68
CA ASP A 740 1.69 21.25 35.12
C ASP A 740 2.53 20.19 35.86
N GLN A 741 3.02 19.16 35.17
CA GLN A 741 3.99 18.21 35.73
C GLN A 741 5.38 18.83 35.96
N GLY A 742 5.64 20.04 35.43
CA GLY A 742 6.81 20.85 35.74
C GLY A 742 8.04 20.62 34.87
N PHE A 743 8.04 19.60 34.00
CA PHE A 743 9.18 19.30 33.12
C PHE A 743 9.03 19.85 31.70
N ILE A 744 7.93 20.52 31.35
CA ILE A 744 7.80 21.24 30.08
C ILE A 744 7.97 22.74 30.33
N ASP A 745 8.79 23.39 29.51
CA ASP A 745 8.86 24.85 29.47
C ASP A 745 7.62 25.38 28.74
N ARG A 746 6.78 26.12 29.46
CA ARG A 746 5.52 26.69 28.95
C ARG A 746 5.76 27.60 27.74
N ASP A 747 6.89 28.29 27.68
CA ASP A 747 7.19 29.24 26.61
C ASP A 747 7.84 28.56 25.40
N ARG A 748 8.04 27.22 25.44
CA ARG A 748 8.65 26.41 24.38
C ARG A 748 7.76 25.25 23.95
N VAL A 749 6.51 25.54 23.62
CA VAL A 749 5.56 24.56 23.08
C VAL A 749 5.30 24.80 21.60
N GLY A 750 5.65 23.82 20.76
CA GLY A 750 5.34 23.80 19.34
C GLY A 750 4.26 22.79 18.97
N VAL A 751 3.63 22.99 17.81
CA VAL A 751 2.65 22.07 17.24
C VAL A 751 2.85 21.89 15.73
N GLN A 752 2.76 20.65 15.24
CA GLN A 752 2.97 20.27 13.84
C GLN A 752 1.87 19.33 13.34
N GLY A 753 1.44 19.51 12.09
CA GLY A 753 0.40 18.69 11.48
C GLY A 753 0.19 19.04 10.02
N HIS A 754 -0.15 18.02 9.21
CA HIS A 754 -0.33 18.14 7.77
C HIS A 754 -1.70 17.60 7.35
N SER A 755 -2.27 18.09 6.25
CA SER A 755 -3.59 17.70 5.75
C SER A 755 -4.69 17.95 6.79
N TRP A 756 -5.34 16.91 7.32
CA TRP A 756 -6.29 17.05 8.43
C TRP A 756 -5.66 17.68 9.67
N GLY A 757 -4.44 17.25 10.03
CA GLY A 757 -3.66 17.88 11.10
C GLY A 757 -3.35 19.35 10.82
N GLY A 758 -3.15 19.72 9.54
CA GLY A 758 -2.93 21.10 9.12
C GLY A 758 -4.18 21.96 9.29
N TYR A 759 -5.37 21.43 8.96
CA TYR A 759 -6.65 22.07 9.29
C TYR A 759 -6.79 22.28 10.79
N GLN A 760 -6.54 21.24 11.59
CA GLN A 760 -6.67 21.31 13.03
C GLN A 760 -5.75 22.38 13.60
N ILE A 761 -4.49 22.46 13.17
CA ILE A 761 -3.57 23.50 13.65
C ILE A 761 -4.00 24.89 13.23
N ALA A 762 -4.40 25.07 11.97
CA ALA A 762 -4.96 26.34 11.50
C ALA A 762 -6.16 26.77 12.35
N TYR A 763 -7.00 25.82 12.80
CA TYR A 763 -8.08 26.10 13.75
C TYR A 763 -7.54 26.45 15.14
N MET A 764 -6.64 25.65 15.72
CA MET A 764 -6.13 25.81 17.08
C MET A 764 -5.45 27.17 17.30
N VAL A 765 -4.63 27.65 16.35
CA VAL A 765 -3.95 28.95 16.47
C VAL A 765 -4.89 30.15 16.47
N THR A 766 -6.16 29.97 16.11
CA THR A 766 -7.20 31.02 16.23
C THR A 766 -7.90 31.03 17.60
N ARG A 767 -7.63 30.00 18.42
CA ARG A 767 -8.30 29.75 19.71
C ARG A 767 -7.37 29.85 20.91
N THR A 768 -6.06 29.77 20.71
CA THR A 768 -5.06 29.84 21.78
C THR A 768 -3.76 30.46 21.30
N ASN A 769 -3.06 31.13 22.23
CA ASN A 769 -1.70 31.66 22.04
C ASN A 769 -0.67 30.88 22.88
N LEU A 770 -0.99 29.65 23.32
CA LEU A 770 -0.07 28.82 24.10
C LEU A 770 1.14 28.37 23.27
N PHE A 771 0.96 28.16 21.96
CA PHE A 771 2.01 27.68 21.09
C PHE A 771 2.97 28.81 20.73
N ALA A 772 4.26 28.60 20.99
CA ALA A 772 5.34 29.50 20.59
C ALA A 772 5.59 29.46 19.08
N ALA A 773 5.30 28.33 18.42
CA ALA A 773 5.36 28.16 16.97
C ALA A 773 4.43 27.04 16.50
N ALA A 774 3.89 27.17 15.29
CA ALA A 774 3.02 26.16 14.68
C ALA A 774 3.38 25.89 13.23
N GLU A 775 3.23 24.65 12.78
CA GLU A 775 3.32 24.26 11.37
C GLU A 775 2.00 23.64 10.92
N ALA A 776 1.41 24.17 9.85
CA ALA A 776 0.18 23.68 9.24
C ALA A 776 0.41 23.34 7.76
N GLY A 777 0.64 22.05 7.49
CA GLY A 777 0.87 21.53 6.15
C GLY A 777 -0.42 21.20 5.41
N ALA A 778 -0.50 21.54 4.12
CA ALA A 778 -1.65 21.43 3.22
C ALA A 778 -3.02 21.66 3.92
N PRO A 779 -3.19 22.81 4.62
CA PRO A 779 -4.34 23.01 5.49
C PRO A 779 -5.60 23.35 4.68
N VAL A 780 -6.76 23.04 5.26
CA VAL A 780 -8.05 23.62 4.84
C VAL A 780 -8.30 24.85 5.71
N ALA A 781 -8.33 26.04 5.10
CA ALA A 781 -8.54 27.31 5.81
C ALA A 781 -10.00 27.77 5.77
N ASN A 782 -10.72 27.40 4.71
CA ASN A 782 -12.09 27.78 4.46
C ASN A 782 -12.87 26.54 4.01
N MET A 783 -13.51 25.87 4.97
CA MET A 783 -14.34 24.70 4.72
C MET A 783 -15.51 25.01 3.76
N PHE A 784 -15.95 26.26 3.69
CA PHE A 784 -17.05 26.67 2.81
C PHE A 784 -16.61 26.63 1.33
N SER A 785 -15.46 27.23 0.99
CA SER A 785 -14.95 27.20 -0.39
C SER A 785 -14.39 25.82 -0.76
N ALA A 786 -13.80 25.12 0.20
CA ALA A 786 -13.23 23.79 -0.03
C ALA A 786 -14.29 22.68 -0.20
N TYR A 787 -15.53 22.89 0.27
CA TYR A 787 -16.66 21.98 0.07
C TYR A 787 -16.97 21.75 -1.42
N GLY A 788 -16.98 22.83 -2.22
CA GLY A 788 -17.19 22.77 -3.66
C GLY A 788 -15.94 22.49 -4.49
N GLY A 789 -14.81 22.17 -3.85
CA GLY A 789 -13.55 21.86 -4.53
C GLY A 789 -13.51 20.44 -5.10
N ILE A 790 -12.60 20.20 -6.03
CA ILE A 790 -12.34 18.89 -6.64
C ILE A 790 -11.07 18.26 -6.04
N ARG A 791 -11.11 16.95 -5.81
CA ARG A 791 -9.91 16.13 -5.59
C ARG A 791 -9.35 15.73 -6.96
N TRP A 792 -8.53 16.58 -7.55
CA TRP A 792 -8.09 16.45 -8.95
C TRP A 792 -7.43 15.11 -9.29
N GLN A 793 -6.81 14.44 -8.30
CA GLN A 793 -6.24 13.11 -8.53
C GLN A 793 -7.30 12.04 -8.86
N THR A 794 -8.50 12.14 -8.29
CA THR A 794 -9.59 11.18 -8.52
C THR A 794 -10.74 11.77 -9.34
N GLY A 795 -10.71 13.08 -9.58
CA GLY A 795 -11.79 13.85 -10.20
C GLY A 795 -13.03 14.05 -9.32
N LEU A 796 -13.06 13.49 -8.11
CA LEU A 796 -14.24 13.50 -7.23
C LEU A 796 -14.50 14.90 -6.64
N SER A 797 -15.78 15.21 -6.43
CA SER A 797 -16.19 16.29 -5.54
C SER A 797 -15.68 16.04 -4.11
N ARG A 798 -15.39 17.11 -3.37
CA ARG A 798 -15.00 17.01 -1.96
C ARG A 798 -16.20 16.94 -1.00
N MET A 799 -17.44 17.08 -1.48
CA MET A 799 -18.63 17.20 -0.61
C MET A 799 -18.77 16.02 0.36
N PHE A 800 -18.58 14.78 -0.10
CA PHE A 800 -18.66 13.59 0.75
C PHE A 800 -17.71 13.65 1.97
N GLN A 801 -16.56 14.31 1.80
CA GLN A 801 -15.56 14.44 2.87
C GLN A 801 -16.07 15.32 4.02
N TYR A 802 -16.83 16.36 3.69
CA TYR A 802 -17.43 17.28 4.64
C TYR A 802 -18.71 16.73 5.25
N GLU A 803 -19.54 16.09 4.45
CA GLU A 803 -20.84 15.60 4.90
C GLU A 803 -20.75 14.28 5.66
N ARG A 804 -19.87 13.36 5.25
CA ARG A 804 -19.87 11.98 5.74
C ARG A 804 -18.58 11.56 6.44
N THR A 805 -17.41 12.00 5.98
CA THR A 805 -16.14 11.42 6.43
C THR A 805 -15.30 12.40 7.27
N GLN A 806 -14.02 12.57 6.96
CA GLN A 806 -12.99 13.14 7.83
C GLN A 806 -13.31 14.55 8.35
N SER A 807 -14.00 15.38 7.57
CA SER A 807 -14.34 16.74 8.00
C SER A 807 -15.59 16.81 8.88
N ARG A 808 -16.37 15.72 8.98
CA ARG A 808 -17.36 15.49 10.04
C ARG A 808 -18.38 16.62 10.25
N ILE A 809 -18.68 17.45 9.25
CA ILE A 809 -19.67 18.54 9.42
C ILE A 809 -21.10 17.97 9.51
N GLY A 810 -21.34 16.84 8.83
CA GLY A 810 -22.58 16.07 8.98
C GLY A 810 -23.78 16.71 8.29
N GLY A 811 -23.59 17.49 7.24
CA GLY A 811 -24.65 18.10 6.44
C GLY A 811 -24.11 19.10 5.43
N THR A 812 -24.94 19.49 4.47
CA THR A 812 -24.56 20.39 3.37
C THR A 812 -24.31 21.83 3.84
N ILE A 813 -23.69 22.65 2.99
CA ILE A 813 -23.51 24.09 3.26
C ILE A 813 -24.83 24.87 3.35
N TRP A 814 -25.92 24.33 2.80
CA TRP A 814 -27.25 24.95 2.86
C TRP A 814 -28.00 24.58 4.14
N GLU A 815 -27.80 23.36 4.64
CA GLU A 815 -28.42 22.90 5.89
C GLU A 815 -27.69 23.43 7.13
N LYS A 816 -26.34 23.50 7.07
CA LYS A 816 -25.49 23.85 8.20
C LYS A 816 -24.49 24.97 7.90
N PRO A 817 -24.88 26.11 7.27
CA PRO A 817 -23.93 27.15 6.83
C PRO A 817 -23.06 27.69 7.97
N LEU A 818 -23.64 27.88 9.15
CA LEU A 818 -22.90 28.38 10.31
C LEU A 818 -21.85 27.39 10.83
N ARG A 819 -22.04 26.07 10.65
CA ARG A 819 -21.03 25.07 11.04
C ARG A 819 -19.78 25.14 10.17
N TYR A 820 -19.96 25.37 8.87
CA TYR A 820 -18.85 25.57 7.96
C TYR A 820 -18.07 26.84 8.30
N ILE A 821 -18.76 27.94 8.64
CA ILE A 821 -18.11 29.19 9.07
C ILE A 821 -17.38 28.99 10.42
N GLU A 822 -18.03 28.36 11.39
CA GLU A 822 -17.48 28.11 12.73
C GLU A 822 -16.19 27.29 12.68
N ASN A 823 -16.16 26.25 11.84
CA ASN A 823 -15.00 25.39 11.63
C ASN A 823 -14.02 25.93 10.57
N SER A 824 -14.20 27.12 10.00
CA SER A 824 -13.25 27.68 9.03
C SER A 824 -12.27 28.65 9.72
N PRO A 825 -10.97 28.28 9.85
CA PRO A 825 -9.94 29.13 10.44
C PRO A 825 -9.90 30.55 9.88
N LEU A 826 -10.15 30.70 8.57
CA LEU A 826 -10.11 31.97 7.85
C LEU A 826 -10.84 33.12 8.56
N PHE A 827 -12.02 32.85 9.12
CA PHE A 827 -12.87 33.88 9.75
C PHE A 827 -12.38 34.31 11.14
N TRP A 828 -11.32 33.71 11.65
CA TRP A 828 -10.79 33.94 12.99
C TRP A 828 -9.29 34.29 12.99
N LEU A 829 -8.69 34.53 11.82
CA LEU A 829 -7.25 34.78 11.69
C LEU A 829 -6.78 36.10 12.33
N ASP A 830 -7.69 37.04 12.60
CA ASP A 830 -7.39 38.27 13.35
C ASP A 830 -6.88 37.98 14.77
N LYS A 831 -7.27 36.82 15.32
CA LYS A 831 -6.89 36.34 16.66
C LYS A 831 -5.53 35.65 16.72
N VAL A 832 -4.95 35.27 15.59
CA VAL A 832 -3.69 34.51 15.56
C VAL A 832 -2.55 35.39 16.05
N GLU A 833 -1.79 34.91 17.03
CA GLU A 833 -0.52 35.53 17.47
C GLU A 833 0.68 34.59 17.30
N THR A 834 0.43 33.27 17.24
CA THR A 834 1.46 32.25 17.02
C THR A 834 2.06 32.35 15.61
N PRO A 835 3.40 32.41 15.48
CA PRO A 835 4.10 32.28 14.20
C PRO A 835 3.71 30.97 13.48
N LEU A 836 3.34 31.07 12.21
CA LEU A 836 2.81 29.93 11.44
C LEU A 836 3.66 29.61 10.19
N LEU A 837 4.23 28.41 10.16
CA LEU A 837 4.82 27.83 8.95
C LEU A 837 3.74 27.04 8.19
N ILE A 838 3.60 27.29 6.89
CA ILE A 838 2.63 26.63 6.02
C ILE A 838 3.42 25.96 4.89
N MET A 839 3.24 24.66 4.67
CA MET A 839 3.67 24.02 3.43
C MET A 839 2.45 23.62 2.61
N HIS A 840 2.33 24.08 1.38
CA HIS A 840 1.29 23.59 0.46
C HIS A 840 1.83 23.63 -0.96
N ASN A 841 1.60 22.58 -1.74
CA ASN A 841 2.13 22.45 -3.09
C ASN A 841 1.07 22.77 -4.14
N ASP A 842 1.50 23.20 -5.33
CA ASP A 842 0.63 23.73 -6.38
C ASP A 842 -0.04 22.65 -7.24
N ALA A 843 0.46 21.41 -7.22
CA ALA A 843 -0.16 20.24 -7.86
C ALA A 843 -0.86 19.30 -6.86
N ASP A 844 -1.28 19.83 -5.70
CA ASP A 844 -2.00 19.07 -4.68
C ASP A 844 -3.37 18.59 -5.20
N GLY A 845 -3.42 17.30 -5.55
CA GLY A 845 -4.63 16.61 -6.01
C GLY A 845 -5.61 16.24 -4.89
N HIS A 846 -5.25 16.46 -3.62
CA HIS A 846 -6.11 16.19 -2.47
C HIS A 846 -6.79 17.47 -1.99
N VAL A 847 -6.02 18.45 -1.50
CA VAL A 847 -6.53 19.72 -0.95
C VAL A 847 -6.23 20.85 -1.93
N PRO A 848 -7.24 21.64 -2.37
CA PRO A 848 -7.01 22.72 -3.32
C PRO A 848 -5.93 23.70 -2.83
N TRP A 849 -4.89 23.90 -3.65
CA TRP A 849 -3.75 24.82 -3.39
C TRP A 849 -4.17 26.20 -2.87
N TYR A 850 -5.30 26.71 -3.35
CA TYR A 850 -5.85 27.99 -2.93
C TYR A 850 -6.18 28.08 -1.43
N GLN A 851 -6.35 26.96 -0.72
CA GLN A 851 -6.57 26.97 0.74
C GLN A 851 -5.32 27.46 1.51
N GLY A 852 -4.12 27.00 1.13
CA GLY A 852 -2.87 27.50 1.70
C GLY A 852 -2.59 28.95 1.34
N ILE A 853 -2.91 29.35 0.10
CA ILE A 853 -2.81 30.74 -0.36
C ILE A 853 -3.77 31.65 0.42
N GLU A 854 -5.03 31.25 0.59
CA GLU A 854 -6.07 32.01 1.30
C GLU A 854 -5.65 32.24 2.77
N LEU A 855 -5.12 31.22 3.44
CA LEU A 855 -4.56 31.31 4.79
C LEU A 855 -3.39 32.30 4.87
N PHE A 856 -2.38 32.12 4.02
CA PHE A 856 -1.16 32.94 4.06
C PHE A 856 -1.44 34.42 3.73
N VAL A 857 -2.20 34.69 2.66
CA VAL A 857 -2.49 36.06 2.23
C VAL A 857 -3.33 36.80 3.27
N ALA A 858 -4.26 36.12 3.95
CA ALA A 858 -5.03 36.71 5.04
C ALA A 858 -4.14 37.07 6.25
N LEU A 859 -3.27 36.16 6.69
CA LEU A 859 -2.31 36.43 7.77
C LEU A 859 -1.36 37.58 7.42
N ARG A 860 -0.85 37.59 6.18
CA ARG A 860 -0.02 38.68 5.65
C ARG A 860 -0.76 40.03 5.70
N ARG A 861 -2.03 40.06 5.29
CA ARG A 861 -2.86 41.28 5.34
C ARG A 861 -3.04 41.79 6.78
N LEU A 862 -3.13 40.88 7.74
CA LEU A 862 -3.26 41.17 9.17
C LEU A 862 -1.93 41.46 9.86
N GLY A 863 -0.80 41.40 9.14
CA GLY A 863 0.53 41.64 9.71
C GLY A 863 0.97 40.57 10.70
N LYS A 864 0.46 39.34 10.58
CA LYS A 864 0.82 38.21 11.45
C LYS A 864 2.04 37.46 10.89
N PRO A 865 2.97 36.96 11.72
CA PRO A 865 4.13 36.20 11.25
C PRO A 865 3.69 34.86 10.62
N ALA A 866 3.90 34.72 9.31
CA ALA A 866 3.58 33.51 8.59
C ALA A 866 4.51 33.33 7.38
N TRP A 867 4.76 32.08 7.01
CA TRP A 867 5.56 31.69 5.85
C TRP A 867 4.84 30.61 5.06
N LEU A 868 4.86 30.70 3.73
CA LEU A 868 4.32 29.69 2.84
C LEU A 868 5.45 29.08 1.99
N ILE A 869 5.71 27.80 2.21
CA ILE A 869 6.66 26.99 1.45
C ILE A 869 5.87 26.20 0.39
N ASN A 870 6.31 26.33 -0.86
CA ASN A 870 5.67 25.70 -2.01
C ASN A 870 6.71 24.95 -2.83
N TYR A 871 6.57 23.62 -2.90
CA TYR A 871 7.36 22.80 -3.82
C TYR A 871 6.60 22.67 -5.14
N ASN A 872 7.08 23.34 -6.18
CA ASN A 872 6.36 23.36 -7.46
C ASN A 872 6.29 21.99 -8.12
N ASN A 873 5.13 21.75 -8.74
CA ASN A 873 4.71 20.53 -9.40
C ASN A 873 4.69 19.30 -8.48
N GLU A 874 4.77 19.49 -7.17
CA GLU A 874 4.63 18.40 -6.21
C GLU A 874 3.16 18.21 -5.83
N PRO A 875 2.74 16.97 -5.54
CA PRO A 875 1.40 16.68 -5.08
C PRO A 875 1.23 17.12 -3.62
N HIS A 876 0.31 16.50 -2.89
CA HIS A 876 -0.04 16.85 -1.50
C HIS A 876 1.14 16.92 -0.50
N TRP A 877 2.31 16.40 -0.86
CA TRP A 877 3.59 16.51 -0.15
C TRP A 877 4.75 16.40 -1.15
N PRO A 878 5.98 16.86 -0.82
CA PRO A 878 7.14 16.64 -1.67
C PRO A 878 7.48 15.14 -1.76
N LEU A 879 7.61 14.61 -2.99
CA LEU A 879 8.03 13.22 -3.22
C LEU A 879 9.56 13.07 -3.35
N PRO A 880 10.27 13.87 -4.18
CA PRO A 880 11.70 13.72 -4.37
C PRO A 880 12.48 13.88 -3.06
N TYR A 881 13.47 12.99 -2.86
CA TYR A 881 14.29 12.95 -1.65
C TYR A 881 14.84 14.33 -1.24
N TRP A 882 15.44 15.07 -2.17
CA TRP A 882 16.05 16.36 -1.87
C TRP A 882 15.03 17.45 -1.52
N LYS A 883 13.80 17.38 -2.05
CA LYS A 883 12.72 18.29 -1.63
C LYS A 883 12.19 17.95 -0.24
N ARG A 884 12.10 16.66 0.11
CA ARG A 884 11.80 16.20 1.49
C ARG A 884 12.89 16.63 2.48
N MET A 885 14.15 16.59 2.05
CA MET A 885 15.28 17.07 2.86
C MET A 885 15.18 18.57 3.13
N ASP A 886 14.99 19.39 2.08
CA ASP A 886 14.77 20.84 2.22
C ASP A 886 13.62 21.13 3.20
N TRP A 887 12.50 20.42 3.07
CA TRP A 887 11.36 20.56 3.96
C TRP A 887 11.70 20.27 5.42
N THR A 888 12.33 19.13 5.67
CA THR A 888 12.68 18.71 7.03
C THR A 888 13.65 19.70 7.67
N MET A 889 14.62 20.23 6.91
CA MET A 889 15.56 21.26 7.36
C MET A 889 14.85 22.58 7.70
N ARG A 890 13.95 23.07 6.85
CA ARG A 890 13.18 24.30 7.13
C ARG A 890 12.30 24.14 8.37
N MET A 891 11.61 23.02 8.48
CA MET A 891 10.79 22.72 9.65
C MET A 891 11.62 22.66 10.94
N GLN A 892 12.78 21.97 10.90
CA GLN A 892 13.72 21.93 12.03
C GLN A 892 14.21 23.34 12.38
N GLN A 893 14.69 24.12 11.42
CA GLN A 893 15.18 25.49 11.69
C GLN A 893 14.09 26.41 12.25
N PHE A 894 12.86 26.29 11.76
CA PHE A 894 11.71 27.04 12.26
C PHE A 894 11.44 26.72 13.73
N PHE A 895 11.32 25.45 14.11
CA PHE A 895 11.06 25.07 15.48
C PHE A 895 12.26 25.28 16.41
N ASP A 896 13.49 25.03 15.95
CA ASP A 896 14.70 25.29 16.73
C ASP A 896 14.83 26.79 17.05
N HIS A 897 14.42 27.69 16.13
CA HIS A 897 14.43 29.12 16.39
C HIS A 897 13.51 29.51 17.56
N TYR A 898 12.26 29.03 17.55
CA TYR A 898 11.26 29.41 18.55
C TYR A 898 11.32 28.61 19.85
N LEU A 899 11.84 27.37 19.82
CA LEU A 899 11.78 26.46 20.96
C LEU A 899 13.16 26.18 21.57
N MET A 900 14.24 26.36 20.79
CA MET A 900 15.61 26.05 21.20
C MET A 900 16.54 27.27 21.18
N ASP A 901 15.99 28.47 21.02
CA ASP A 901 16.75 29.73 20.94
C ASP A 901 17.80 29.76 19.81
N ALA A 902 17.63 28.93 18.77
CA ALA A 902 18.54 28.94 17.63
C ALA A 902 18.40 30.26 16.85
N PRO A 903 19.47 30.76 16.21
CA PRO A 903 19.37 31.93 15.35
C PRO A 903 18.39 31.67 14.19
N ALA A 904 17.57 32.66 13.84
CA ALA A 904 16.69 32.56 12.68
C ALA A 904 17.53 32.51 11.38
N PRO A 905 17.31 31.54 10.48
CA PRO A 905 18.02 31.47 9.20
C PRO A 905 17.57 32.59 8.25
N VAL A 906 18.36 32.85 7.20
CA VAL A 906 18.08 33.88 6.20
C VAL A 906 16.70 33.71 5.57
N TRP A 907 16.30 32.49 5.21
CA TRP A 907 14.98 32.26 4.61
C TRP A 907 13.81 32.62 5.54
N LEU A 908 14.00 32.51 6.85
CA LEU A 908 12.97 32.82 7.85
C LEU A 908 12.86 34.33 8.06
N ASN A 909 14.00 35.04 8.12
CA ASN A 909 14.02 36.48 8.35
C ASN A 909 13.69 37.31 7.09
N GLU A 910 14.31 36.96 5.95
CA GLU A 910 14.32 37.79 4.75
C GLU A 910 13.54 37.16 3.58
N GLY A 911 13.29 35.85 3.65
CA GLY A 911 12.78 35.07 2.52
C GLY A 911 13.82 34.84 1.43
N VAL A 912 13.44 34.11 0.38
CA VAL A 912 14.28 33.89 -0.81
C VAL A 912 13.56 34.45 -2.03
N PRO A 913 14.09 35.51 -2.68
CA PRO A 913 13.47 36.09 -3.87
C PRO A 913 13.37 35.09 -5.04
N ALA A 914 12.31 35.20 -5.85
CA ALA A 914 12.10 34.32 -7.00
C ALA A 914 13.29 34.31 -8.00
N VAL A 915 14.00 35.42 -8.12
CA VAL A 915 15.19 35.56 -8.99
C VAL A 915 16.43 34.81 -8.46
N ARG A 916 16.40 34.33 -7.22
CA ARG A 916 17.46 33.53 -6.57
C ARG A 916 17.05 32.06 -6.35
N LYS A 917 15.82 31.72 -6.72
CA LYS A 917 15.23 30.40 -6.53
C LYS A 917 16.05 29.34 -7.26
N GLY A 918 16.48 28.31 -6.53
CA GLY A 918 17.32 27.22 -7.04
C GLY A 918 18.83 27.52 -7.03
N GLU A 919 19.22 28.77 -6.78
CA GLU A 919 20.63 29.16 -6.58
C GLU A 919 20.96 29.32 -5.10
N ASP A 920 20.06 29.96 -4.35
CA ASP A 920 20.21 30.32 -2.95
C ASP A 920 19.07 29.70 -2.15
N TRP A 921 19.41 28.92 -1.12
CA TRP A 921 18.44 28.15 -0.34
C TRP A 921 18.07 28.89 0.96
N GLY A 922 18.87 29.89 1.35
CA GLY A 922 18.70 30.72 2.54
C GLY A 922 18.86 29.99 3.87
N PHE A 923 19.54 28.84 3.90
CA PHE A 923 19.74 28.04 5.11
C PHE A 923 20.77 28.63 6.07
N GLU A 924 21.57 29.58 5.61
CA GLU A 924 22.63 30.20 6.39
C GLU A 924 22.06 30.95 7.59
N LEU A 925 22.82 30.95 8.70
CA LEU A 925 22.54 31.79 9.85
C LEU A 925 23.19 33.17 9.63
N PRO A 926 22.51 34.29 9.93
CA PRO A 926 23.11 35.61 9.85
C PRO A 926 24.41 35.69 10.66
N ALA A 927 25.44 36.34 10.13
CA ALA A 927 26.70 36.52 10.84
C ALA A 927 26.45 37.22 12.19
N ALA A 928 27.11 36.74 13.25
CA ALA A 928 27.02 37.29 14.61
C ALA A 928 27.50 38.76 14.62
N GLY A 929 26.61 39.70 14.32
CA GLY A 929 26.91 41.11 14.12
C GLY A 929 25.75 41.91 13.53
N ASP A 930 24.86 41.25 12.78
CA ASP A 930 23.67 41.89 12.18
C ASP A 930 22.39 41.53 12.97
N ARG A 931 22.37 41.86 14.26
CA ARG A 931 21.09 41.91 15.01
C ARG A 931 20.41 43.24 14.70
N GLY A 932 19.80 43.33 13.53
CA GLY A 932 19.21 44.55 12.99
C GLY A 932 17.68 44.58 12.99
N ARG A 933 17.13 45.11 14.10
CA ARG A 933 15.80 45.75 14.29
C ARG A 933 14.53 44.92 14.36
#